data_AF-A0A367JLG3-F1
#
_entry.id   AF-A0A367JLG3-F1
#
_cell.length_a   1.000
_cell.length_b   1.000
_cell.length_c   1.000
_cell.angle_alpha   90.00
_cell.angle_beta   90.00
_cell.angle_gamma   90.00
#
_symmetry.space_group_name_H-M   'P 1'
#
loop_
_entity.id
_entity.type
_entity.pdbx_description
1 polymer ?
#
loop_
_entity_poly.entity_id
_entity_poly.type
_entity_poly.pdbx_seq_one_letter_code
_entity_poly.pdbx_strand_id
1 'polypeptide(L)'
;EDKLLKKRYAVFNKDGSLAELKGFEVKRRGELKLIKIFQSEIFKVFLEGNSLEECYSAVAKIADRWLDVLYSKAVNLADEELFDLISENRSMSKTLEEYGAQKSTAISTARRLAEFLGDQMIKDKGLACKFIISARPYDLPVSERAVPVAIFQAEPTVRKHFLRKWLRDNSLETFDIRDILDWGYYLERFGSVIQKLITIPAAMQKVRNPVPRVRHPDWLFKRVAAKDDKFKQHRITDMFSKTDKLVIDDRMDIDDIEDLGVSGSSLNGILPKRGTVTKRKVFDIHAPLPPEDLKENMPDWNEDYPAWLEFQKRKWKRQRLIRQHNRQAGIQTTGTQNRESVGTFFRKQTGSLATSPWEVLQIVETDIPGEYRMWIMVQDQMFNIRLTVPRIFYLNSNQENPTSVTEQRPNCQMVKCMRTLPRSHPMMHLYQMSMPETTYQDEIKKFLNIFNHPSTEGVYETQVPLLIRAILQLGATCQFDRSKGTNKKMDDQFNLFDLIQRTDLSKNYMIQPSQFHYLYLFHAHSDSRHFFTLVGSTLPVSQVFIVGLSKKNQQVPNISRMYREKYTSAFGTHSPTNTTVVLPETMDFEVSYCNSESEALKAINKTLSNYLDTRRGKAILAINSPRSSAHLIQHARAITSLPFVRIPSLQEDNRFEALTWVQPIILRMIKAYMELGTWLDEKVAQARYANIPFCNISDDPCLFMADVMFARKLIQNDMVLWWSARSLPDLGGREEDESLAMNEIVNTELSYPGVYETVCVEIDVVRLCLNTLMEANVVNELEGTMGLGGFDAVVGHTLDDYAHGTNTVMYGEGMISNKTFATLRSIVQQWFHQAMTDKSSRFGEHMVDSLHRWLLSPISFMHDPSLYALVHSMMKKVFMQLVAEFKRLGANVVFANFHKVVLTTSKETLESALPYFEYLYRSIQRKQVFEVLDLKPVLYWDVLLWMDEKNYAGVMVSRTSNQGQPMVTKKWNIEEYLPPVARSLFSKQTSAFVFKIFSFKRQFPRDIGKQLKQTDQSIPDPRVENLRLYVKQDVARKMLRVVPNLVRQQEEQMAHPDPDLVFPQLAGSHLDMDNPALEYVKSVCAVLGLDSRVEDEVRILKRSALEFVGN
;
A
#
# COMPACT_ATOMS: atom_id res chain seq x y z
N GLU A 1 -29.07 32.85 -60.03
CA GLU A 1 -29.90 34.04 -59.80
C GLU A 1 -31.37 33.67 -59.94
N ASP A 2 -32.26 34.22 -59.11
CA ASP A 2 -33.73 33.99 -59.09
C ASP A 2 -34.24 32.52 -59.05
N LYS A 3 -33.40 31.56 -58.64
CA LYS A 3 -33.84 30.19 -58.36
C LYS A 3 -34.23 30.04 -56.90
N LEU A 4 -35.50 29.77 -56.62
CA LEU A 4 -36.01 29.47 -55.28
C LEU A 4 -35.46 28.13 -54.74
N LEU A 5 -35.23 28.06 -53.44
CA LEU A 5 -34.88 26.83 -52.73
C LEU A 5 -36.11 25.92 -52.65
N LYS A 6 -36.19 24.93 -53.56
CA LYS A 6 -37.29 23.95 -53.55
C LYS A 6 -37.22 23.04 -52.32
N LYS A 7 -38.39 22.66 -51.79
CA LYS A 7 -38.57 21.68 -50.68
C LYS A 7 -37.91 22.07 -49.34
N ARG A 8 -37.75 23.37 -49.04
CA ARG A 8 -37.23 23.85 -47.75
C ARG A 8 -38.21 24.82 -47.10
N TYR A 9 -38.77 24.47 -45.95
CA TYR A 9 -39.67 25.33 -45.17
C TYR A 9 -39.78 24.86 -43.71
N ALA A 10 -40.13 25.81 -42.84
CA ALA A 10 -40.42 25.62 -41.44
C ALA A 10 -41.80 26.22 -41.15
N VAL A 11 -42.68 25.45 -40.49
CA VAL A 11 -44.04 25.85 -40.14
C VAL A 11 -44.23 25.59 -38.65
N PHE A 12 -44.78 26.59 -37.96
CA PHE A 12 -45.07 26.54 -36.53
C PHE A 12 -46.59 26.56 -36.31
N ASN A 13 -47.03 25.88 -35.26
CA ASN A 13 -48.39 25.95 -34.75
C ASN A 13 -48.61 27.30 -34.04
N LYS A 14 -49.88 27.65 -33.81
CA LYS A 14 -50.24 28.90 -33.12
C LYS A 14 -49.76 28.96 -31.66
N ASP A 15 -49.48 27.81 -31.05
CA ASP A 15 -48.91 27.68 -29.70
C ASP A 15 -47.38 27.88 -29.66
N GLY A 16 -46.74 28.13 -30.81
CA GLY A 16 -45.28 28.28 -30.94
C GLY A 16 -44.53 26.95 -31.09
N SER A 17 -45.23 25.81 -31.08
CA SER A 17 -44.63 24.49 -31.31
C SER A 17 -44.29 24.27 -32.80
N LEU A 18 -43.19 23.57 -33.09
CA LEU A 18 -42.76 23.29 -34.47
C LEU A 18 -43.67 22.22 -35.09
N ALA A 19 -44.51 22.61 -36.05
CA ALA A 19 -45.46 21.72 -36.72
C ALA A 19 -44.77 20.88 -37.80
N GLU A 20 -44.02 21.54 -38.68
CA GLU A 20 -43.35 20.87 -39.80
C GLU A 20 -42.02 21.52 -40.14
N LEU A 21 -40.97 20.70 -40.29
CA LEU A 21 -39.65 21.13 -40.73
C LEU A 21 -39.14 20.18 -41.81
N LYS A 22 -38.98 20.71 -43.03
CA LYS A 22 -38.57 19.94 -44.22
C LYS A 22 -37.39 20.59 -44.94
N GLY A 23 -36.48 19.74 -45.41
CA GLY A 23 -35.41 20.10 -46.35
C GLY A 23 -34.15 20.75 -45.76
N PHE A 24 -34.21 21.27 -44.52
CA PHE A 24 -33.08 21.90 -43.83
C PHE A 24 -32.06 20.91 -43.26
N GLU A 25 -30.84 21.40 -43.05
CA GLU A 25 -29.66 20.66 -42.59
C GLU A 25 -29.83 20.06 -41.18
N VAL A 26 -30.68 20.64 -40.31
CA VAL A 26 -31.03 20.09 -38.97
C VAL A 26 -31.34 18.59 -39.00
N LYS A 27 -32.14 18.13 -39.97
CA LYS A 27 -32.57 16.72 -40.08
C LYS A 27 -31.66 15.87 -40.98
N ARG A 28 -30.63 16.44 -41.61
CA ARG A 28 -29.75 15.71 -42.53
C ARG A 28 -28.63 15.01 -41.76
N ARG A 29 -28.36 13.74 -42.09
CA ARG A 29 -27.19 13.02 -41.55
C ARG A 29 -25.91 13.56 -42.20
N GLY A 30 -24.85 13.71 -41.41
CA GLY A 30 -23.51 14.09 -41.88
C GLY A 30 -23.21 15.57 -42.16
N GLU A 31 -24.22 16.45 -42.09
CA GLU A 31 -23.99 17.91 -42.15
C GLU A 31 -23.34 18.44 -40.85
N LEU A 32 -22.67 19.59 -40.97
CA LEU A 32 -21.93 20.26 -39.90
C LEU A 32 -22.82 20.48 -38.66
N LYS A 33 -22.35 20.05 -37.48
CA LYS A 33 -23.13 20.14 -36.23
C LYS A 33 -23.41 21.60 -35.85
N LEU A 34 -22.45 22.50 -36.07
CA LEU A 34 -22.63 23.95 -35.90
C LEU A 34 -23.85 24.49 -36.67
N ILE A 35 -24.02 24.11 -37.95
CA ILE A 35 -25.17 24.54 -38.76
C ILE A 35 -26.48 23.98 -38.20
N LYS A 36 -26.48 22.74 -37.70
CA LYS A 36 -27.68 22.11 -37.14
C LYS A 36 -28.15 22.78 -35.87
N ILE A 37 -27.22 23.12 -34.97
CA ILE A 37 -27.52 23.81 -33.72
C ILE A 37 -28.01 25.22 -34.05
N PHE A 38 -27.29 25.95 -34.91
CA PHE A 38 -27.72 27.28 -35.37
C PHE A 38 -29.13 27.26 -35.97
N GLN A 39 -29.44 26.32 -36.87
CA GLN A 39 -30.77 26.22 -37.45
C GLN A 39 -31.85 25.84 -36.41
N SER A 40 -31.51 25.03 -35.41
CA SER A 40 -32.46 24.67 -34.35
C SER A 40 -32.79 25.84 -33.42
N GLU A 41 -31.82 26.73 -33.19
CA GLU A 41 -32.01 27.96 -32.41
C GLU A 41 -32.76 29.02 -33.22
N ILE A 42 -32.32 29.29 -34.45
CA ILE A 42 -32.85 30.40 -35.26
C ILE A 42 -34.33 30.22 -35.61
N PHE A 43 -34.79 28.99 -35.86
CA PHE A 43 -36.19 28.76 -36.23
C PHE A 43 -37.16 29.17 -35.13
N LYS A 44 -36.78 29.04 -33.85
CA LYS A 44 -37.62 29.47 -32.72
C LYS A 44 -37.70 30.99 -32.63
N VAL A 45 -36.60 31.68 -32.93
CA VAL A 45 -36.48 33.13 -32.81
C VAL A 45 -37.15 33.89 -33.96
N PHE A 46 -37.46 33.21 -35.06
CA PHE A 46 -38.38 33.75 -36.08
C PHE A 46 -39.81 33.99 -35.57
N LEU A 47 -40.17 33.53 -34.36
CA LEU A 47 -41.44 33.83 -33.69
C LEU A 47 -41.38 35.09 -32.81
N GLU A 48 -40.20 35.67 -32.62
CA GLU A 48 -40.00 36.87 -31.80
C GLU A 48 -40.13 38.16 -32.64
N GLY A 49 -40.48 39.28 -31.99
CA GLY A 49 -40.63 40.61 -32.60
C GLY A 49 -42.08 40.97 -32.94
N ASN A 50 -42.43 42.25 -32.80
CA ASN A 50 -43.77 42.76 -33.12
C ASN A 50 -43.84 43.38 -34.54
N SER A 51 -42.69 43.55 -35.20
CA SER A 51 -42.56 43.99 -36.60
C SER A 51 -41.60 43.08 -37.38
N LEU A 52 -41.64 43.17 -38.71
CA LEU A 52 -40.75 42.38 -39.58
C LEU A 52 -39.27 42.76 -39.35
N GLU A 53 -39.00 44.05 -39.10
CA GLU A 53 -37.67 44.56 -38.78
C GLU A 53 -37.17 44.05 -37.41
N GLU A 54 -38.03 44.05 -36.40
CA GLU A 54 -37.69 43.53 -35.07
C GLU A 54 -37.42 42.02 -35.09
N CYS A 55 -38.22 41.26 -35.84
CA CYS A 55 -38.01 39.83 -36.05
C CYS A 55 -36.64 39.55 -36.67
N TYR A 56 -36.31 40.24 -37.78
CA TYR A 56 -34.99 40.10 -38.42
C TYR A 56 -33.84 40.58 -37.53
N SER A 57 -34.06 41.58 -36.66
CA SER A 57 -33.07 42.02 -35.67
C SER A 57 -32.81 40.97 -34.59
N ALA A 58 -33.85 40.32 -34.05
CA ALA A 58 -33.71 39.22 -33.09
C ALA A 58 -32.95 38.04 -33.69
N VAL A 59 -33.29 37.68 -34.93
CA VAL A 59 -32.59 36.64 -35.70
C VAL A 59 -31.13 37.01 -35.98
N ALA A 60 -30.84 38.27 -36.29
CA ALA A 60 -29.48 38.75 -36.51
C ALA A 60 -28.58 38.62 -35.29
N LYS A 61 -29.09 38.89 -34.07
CA LYS A 61 -28.32 38.74 -32.83
C LYS A 61 -27.80 37.32 -32.65
N ILE A 62 -28.59 36.30 -33.00
CA ILE A 62 -28.15 34.90 -32.94
C ILE A 62 -27.10 34.62 -34.00
N ALA A 63 -27.29 35.11 -35.23
CA ALA A 63 -26.31 34.97 -36.29
C ALA A 63 -24.97 35.61 -35.93
N ASP A 64 -24.98 36.81 -35.34
CA ASP A 64 -23.77 37.50 -34.89
C ASP A 64 -23.07 36.77 -33.74
N ARG A 65 -23.82 36.22 -32.77
CA ARG A 65 -23.25 35.39 -31.70
C ARG A 65 -22.47 34.20 -32.24
N TRP A 66 -23.02 33.49 -33.22
CA TRP A 66 -22.34 32.35 -33.85
C TRP A 66 -21.18 32.78 -34.77
N LEU A 67 -21.29 33.95 -35.41
CA LEU A 67 -20.17 34.54 -36.13
C LEU A 67 -19.04 34.92 -35.18
N ASP A 68 -19.33 35.45 -33.99
CA ASP A 68 -18.31 35.79 -32.99
C ASP A 68 -17.49 34.58 -32.57
N VAL A 69 -18.13 33.43 -32.35
CA VAL A 69 -17.43 32.16 -32.07
C VAL A 69 -16.44 31.78 -33.19
N LEU A 70 -16.83 31.96 -34.46
CA LEU A 70 -15.97 31.64 -35.61
C LEU A 70 -14.87 32.69 -35.84
N TYR A 71 -15.19 33.98 -35.71
CA TYR A 71 -14.21 35.06 -35.87
C TYR A 71 -13.19 35.10 -34.73
N SER A 72 -13.60 34.75 -33.51
CA SER A 72 -12.70 34.60 -32.36
C SER A 72 -11.92 33.28 -32.39
N LYS A 73 -11.99 32.49 -33.48
CA LYS A 73 -11.37 31.17 -33.62
C LYS A 73 -11.65 30.23 -32.45
N ALA A 74 -12.84 30.33 -31.85
CA ALA A 74 -13.29 29.54 -30.72
C ALA A 74 -12.29 29.46 -29.53
N VAL A 75 -11.60 30.57 -29.22
CA VAL A 75 -10.66 30.65 -28.08
C VAL A 75 -11.32 30.29 -26.75
N ASN A 76 -12.60 30.63 -26.56
CA ASN A 76 -13.34 30.37 -25.31
C ASN A 76 -14.03 28.99 -25.26
N LEU A 77 -13.85 28.12 -26.27
CA LEU A 77 -14.41 26.77 -26.29
C LEU A 77 -13.32 25.73 -26.06
N ALA A 78 -13.68 24.63 -25.37
CA ALA A 78 -12.78 23.48 -25.20
C ALA A 78 -12.58 22.71 -26.53
N ASP A 79 -11.46 22.01 -26.66
CA ASP A 79 -11.10 21.30 -27.90
C ASP A 79 -12.11 20.20 -28.26
N GLU A 80 -12.66 19.48 -27.27
CA GLU A 80 -13.67 18.44 -27.48
C GLU A 80 -14.97 19.03 -28.05
N GLU A 81 -15.43 20.14 -27.49
CA GLU A 81 -16.60 20.87 -27.99
C GLU A 81 -16.36 21.41 -29.41
N LEU A 82 -15.16 21.92 -29.67
CA LEU A 82 -14.76 22.40 -30.98
C LEU A 82 -14.75 21.28 -32.03
N PHE A 83 -14.19 20.11 -31.71
CA PHE A 83 -14.23 18.94 -32.61
C PHE A 83 -15.66 18.55 -32.94
N ASP A 84 -16.55 18.56 -31.95
CA ASP A 84 -17.95 18.20 -32.15
C ASP A 84 -18.71 19.21 -33.00
N LEU A 85 -18.42 20.52 -32.87
CA LEU A 85 -19.06 21.57 -33.66
C LEU A 85 -18.59 21.62 -35.11
N ILE A 86 -17.28 21.46 -35.34
CA ILE A 86 -16.61 21.73 -36.62
C ILE A 86 -16.38 20.47 -37.47
N SER A 87 -16.43 19.27 -36.88
CA SER A 87 -16.27 18.04 -37.66
C SER A 87 -17.48 17.72 -38.55
N GLU A 88 -17.19 17.21 -39.74
CA GLU A 88 -18.16 16.55 -40.61
C GLU A 88 -18.03 15.04 -40.52
N ASN A 89 -19.14 14.33 -40.67
CA ASN A 89 -19.14 12.87 -40.74
C ASN A 89 -19.81 12.42 -42.04
N ARG A 90 -19.06 11.73 -42.90
CA ARG A 90 -19.61 11.16 -44.15
C ARG A 90 -19.33 9.67 -44.19
N SER A 91 -20.37 8.87 -44.33
CA SER A 91 -20.26 7.42 -44.52
C SER A 91 -20.02 7.09 -46.00
N MET A 92 -19.03 6.24 -46.28
CA MET A 92 -18.79 5.73 -47.63
C MET A 92 -19.67 4.51 -47.90
N SER A 93 -20.38 4.50 -49.04
CA SER A 93 -21.28 3.39 -49.41
C SER A 93 -20.54 2.18 -49.99
N LYS A 94 -19.32 2.39 -50.51
CA LYS A 94 -18.46 1.39 -51.15
C LYS A 94 -17.09 1.34 -50.46
N THR A 95 -16.27 0.35 -50.78
CA THR A 95 -14.88 0.27 -50.29
C THR A 95 -13.99 1.32 -50.98
N LEU A 96 -12.83 1.64 -50.39
CA LEU A 96 -11.92 2.65 -50.96
C LEU A 96 -11.40 2.25 -52.37
N GLU A 97 -11.16 0.96 -52.60
CA GLU A 97 -10.69 0.42 -53.89
C GLU A 97 -11.72 0.63 -55.01
N GLU A 98 -13.01 0.47 -54.73
CA GLU A 98 -14.11 0.67 -55.69
C GLU A 98 -14.26 2.13 -56.15
N TYR A 99 -13.76 3.10 -55.39
CA TYR A 99 -13.79 4.53 -55.76
C TYR A 99 -12.63 4.98 -56.66
N GLY A 100 -11.57 4.17 -56.78
CA GLY A 100 -10.43 4.43 -57.68
C GLY A 100 -9.80 5.83 -57.52
N ALA A 101 -9.78 6.60 -58.61
CA ALA A 101 -9.16 7.94 -58.68
C ALA A 101 -10.12 9.11 -58.36
N GLN A 102 -11.35 8.83 -57.92
CA GLN A 102 -12.31 9.91 -57.58
C GLN A 102 -11.81 10.77 -56.40
N LYS A 103 -11.99 12.08 -56.49
CA LYS A 103 -11.60 13.03 -55.44
C LYS A 103 -12.82 13.46 -54.62
N SER A 104 -12.83 13.12 -53.34
CA SER A 104 -13.82 13.63 -52.38
C SER A 104 -13.20 13.74 -50.98
N THR A 105 -13.79 14.55 -50.10
CA THR A 105 -13.32 14.69 -48.71
C THR A 105 -13.37 13.36 -47.96
N ALA A 106 -14.40 12.54 -48.19
CA ALA A 106 -14.53 11.21 -47.58
C ALA A 106 -13.45 10.24 -48.08
N ILE A 107 -13.12 10.26 -49.37
CA ILE A 107 -12.07 9.42 -49.97
C ILE A 107 -10.69 9.83 -49.45
N SER A 108 -10.36 11.12 -49.39
CA SER A 108 -9.09 11.60 -48.83
C SER A 108 -8.97 11.27 -47.35
N THR A 109 -10.06 11.39 -46.60
CA THR A 109 -10.10 10.99 -45.18
C THR A 109 -9.88 9.49 -45.03
N ALA A 110 -10.53 8.65 -45.84
CA ALA A 110 -10.34 7.20 -45.83
C ALA A 110 -8.90 6.81 -46.20
N ARG A 111 -8.30 7.46 -47.20
CA ARG A 111 -6.89 7.25 -47.59
C ARG A 111 -5.94 7.63 -46.46
N ARG A 112 -6.18 8.77 -45.78
CA ARG A 112 -5.40 9.20 -44.60
C ARG A 112 -5.62 8.29 -43.39
N LEU A 113 -6.83 7.77 -43.18
CA LEU A 113 -7.10 6.77 -42.14
C LEU A 113 -6.41 5.44 -42.44
N ALA A 114 -6.37 5.01 -43.70
CA ALA A 114 -5.61 3.82 -44.10
C ALA A 114 -4.10 4.00 -43.89
N GLU A 115 -3.59 5.19 -44.21
CA GLU A 115 -2.18 5.54 -43.98
C GLU A 115 -1.81 5.59 -42.49
N PHE A 116 -2.72 6.11 -41.65
CA PHE A 116 -2.54 6.30 -40.21
C PHE A 116 -2.79 5.02 -39.39
N LEU A 117 -3.89 4.30 -39.64
CA LEU A 117 -4.35 3.13 -38.87
C LEU A 117 -4.11 1.78 -39.58
N GLY A 118 -3.64 1.81 -40.83
CA GLY A 118 -3.38 0.63 -41.66
C GLY A 118 -4.55 0.20 -42.54
N ASP A 119 -4.24 -0.53 -43.62
CA ASP A 119 -5.19 -0.96 -44.66
C ASP A 119 -6.31 -1.89 -44.17
N GLN A 120 -6.25 -2.39 -42.93
CA GLN A 120 -7.28 -3.29 -42.40
C GLN A 120 -8.62 -2.57 -42.14
N MET A 121 -8.61 -1.26 -41.91
CA MET A 121 -9.82 -0.48 -41.61
C MET A 121 -10.68 -0.13 -42.84
N ILE A 122 -10.11 -0.23 -44.05
CA ILE A 122 -10.77 0.20 -45.31
C ILE A 122 -11.29 -0.96 -46.16
N LYS A 123 -11.20 -2.21 -45.67
CA LYS A 123 -11.65 -3.41 -46.38
C LYS A 123 -13.16 -3.57 -46.40
N ASP A 124 -13.83 -3.09 -45.36
CA ASP A 124 -15.27 -3.23 -45.20
C ASP A 124 -16.02 -2.01 -45.75
N LYS A 125 -17.21 -2.25 -46.31
CA LYS A 125 -18.12 -1.19 -46.78
C LYS A 125 -18.72 -0.45 -45.59
N GLY A 126 -19.06 0.84 -45.74
CA GLY A 126 -19.74 1.61 -44.69
C GLY A 126 -18.83 2.44 -43.77
N LEU A 127 -17.55 2.64 -44.12
CA LEU A 127 -16.62 3.41 -43.29
C LEU A 127 -17.14 4.83 -43.02
N ALA A 128 -17.22 5.19 -41.73
CA ALA A 128 -17.60 6.54 -41.29
C ALA A 128 -16.38 7.45 -41.22
N CYS A 129 -16.24 8.32 -42.21
CA CYS A 129 -15.14 9.29 -42.30
C CYS A 129 -15.52 10.57 -41.53
N LYS A 130 -15.04 10.69 -40.28
CA LYS A 130 -15.12 11.94 -39.49
C LYS A 130 -13.87 12.80 -39.74
N PHE A 131 -14.04 13.99 -40.31
CA PHE A 131 -12.92 14.85 -40.74
C PHE A 131 -13.15 16.34 -40.44
N ILE A 132 -12.05 17.09 -40.49
CA ILE A 132 -12.00 18.56 -40.50
C ILE A 132 -11.28 19.03 -41.76
N ILE A 133 -11.53 20.26 -42.22
CA ILE A 133 -10.80 20.91 -43.31
C ILE A 133 -9.65 21.76 -42.75
N SER A 134 -8.43 21.50 -43.22
CA SER A 134 -7.25 22.26 -42.85
C SER A 134 -6.97 23.43 -43.81
N ALA A 135 -6.39 24.52 -43.29
CA ALA A 135 -5.98 25.67 -44.09
C ALA A 135 -4.84 25.32 -45.05
N ARG A 136 -3.88 24.53 -44.57
CA ARG A 136 -2.72 24.06 -45.33
C ARG A 136 -2.97 22.64 -45.91
N PRO A 137 -2.40 22.28 -47.07
CA PRO A 137 -1.59 23.12 -47.96
C PRO A 137 -2.43 24.18 -48.66
N TYR A 138 -1.89 25.39 -48.82
CA TYR A 138 -2.54 26.45 -49.59
C TYR A 138 -2.69 26.02 -51.07
N ASP A 139 -3.69 26.59 -51.76
CA ASP A 139 -3.99 26.35 -53.19
C ASP A 139 -4.44 24.94 -53.59
N LEU A 140 -4.66 24.03 -52.64
CA LEU A 140 -5.26 22.71 -52.90
C LEU A 140 -6.80 22.72 -52.74
N PRO A 141 -7.52 21.91 -53.54
CA PRO A 141 -8.97 21.80 -53.42
C PRO A 141 -9.37 21.24 -52.04
N VAL A 142 -10.54 21.64 -51.53
CA VAL A 142 -11.08 21.22 -50.23
C VAL A 142 -11.09 19.68 -50.06
N SER A 143 -11.29 18.93 -51.15
CA SER A 143 -11.23 17.47 -51.13
C SER A 143 -9.89 16.91 -50.65
N GLU A 144 -8.78 17.59 -50.90
CA GLU A 144 -7.42 17.14 -50.52
C GLU A 144 -6.97 17.69 -49.16
N ARG A 145 -7.71 18.66 -48.60
CA ARG A 145 -7.44 19.29 -47.30
C ARG A 145 -8.21 18.66 -46.13
N ALA A 146 -8.89 17.53 -46.36
CA ALA A 146 -9.67 16.84 -45.33
C ALA A 146 -8.80 15.98 -44.40
N VAL A 147 -8.65 16.37 -43.13
CA VAL A 147 -7.84 15.68 -42.11
C VAL A 147 -8.76 14.86 -41.18
N PRO A 148 -8.47 13.56 -40.93
CA PRO A 148 -9.28 12.75 -40.03
C PRO A 148 -9.16 13.21 -38.57
N VAL A 149 -10.28 13.30 -37.84
CA VAL A 149 -10.29 13.74 -36.43
C VAL A 149 -9.48 12.81 -35.53
N ALA A 150 -9.41 11.51 -35.88
CA ALA A 150 -8.68 10.50 -35.11
C ALA A 150 -7.19 10.83 -34.89
N ILE A 151 -6.56 11.66 -35.74
CA ILE A 151 -5.16 12.02 -35.56
C ILE A 151 -4.90 12.85 -34.30
N PHE A 152 -5.90 13.61 -33.83
CA PHE A 152 -5.80 14.42 -32.63
C PHE A 152 -5.97 13.63 -31.33
N GLN A 153 -6.36 12.35 -31.44
CA GLN A 153 -6.37 11.39 -30.32
C GLN A 153 -5.11 10.50 -30.28
N ALA A 154 -4.27 10.55 -31.32
CA ALA A 154 -3.04 9.78 -31.42
C ALA A 154 -1.93 10.32 -30.50
N GLU A 155 -0.93 9.48 -30.23
CA GLU A 155 0.30 9.86 -29.51
C GLU A 155 0.95 11.11 -30.14
N PRO A 156 1.50 12.05 -29.34
CA PRO A 156 2.07 13.29 -29.86
C PRO A 156 3.12 13.10 -30.97
N THR A 157 3.94 12.04 -30.90
CA THR A 157 4.97 11.74 -31.92
C THR A 157 4.35 11.38 -33.27
N VAL A 158 3.35 10.49 -33.27
CA VAL A 158 2.60 10.04 -34.45
C VAL A 158 1.78 11.19 -35.05
N ARG A 159 1.10 11.96 -34.19
CA ARG A 159 0.33 13.16 -34.58
C ARG A 159 1.21 14.16 -35.33
N LYS A 160 2.38 14.49 -34.77
CA LYS A 160 3.34 15.43 -35.38
C LYS A 160 3.82 14.96 -36.75
N HIS A 161 4.14 13.67 -36.87
CA HIS A 161 4.61 13.10 -38.13
C HIS A 161 3.56 13.20 -39.25
N PHE A 162 2.33 12.71 -39.01
CA PHE A 162 1.28 12.71 -40.03
C PHE A 162 0.72 14.10 -40.33
N LEU A 163 0.60 14.98 -39.33
CA LEU A 163 0.16 16.36 -39.59
C LEU A 163 1.17 17.11 -40.47
N ARG A 164 2.48 17.01 -40.21
CA ARG A 164 3.50 17.61 -41.09
C ARG A 164 3.41 17.07 -42.52
N LYS A 165 3.20 15.76 -42.67
CA LYS A 165 3.03 15.11 -43.97
C LYS A 165 1.78 15.58 -44.72
N TRP A 166 0.62 15.59 -44.06
CA TRP A 166 -0.66 15.94 -44.69
C TRP A 166 -0.82 17.43 -44.96
N LEU A 167 -0.26 18.29 -44.11
CA LEU A 167 -0.24 19.74 -44.28
C LEU A 167 0.89 20.21 -45.20
N ARG A 168 1.79 19.30 -45.62
CA ARG A 168 3.01 19.57 -46.41
C ARG A 168 3.88 20.67 -45.81
N ASP A 169 4.00 20.67 -44.48
CA ASP A 169 4.73 21.67 -43.72
C ASP A 169 5.60 21.02 -42.65
N ASN A 170 6.89 20.86 -42.95
CA ASN A 170 7.86 20.29 -42.03
C ASN A 170 8.30 21.27 -40.92
N SER A 171 8.03 22.57 -41.10
CA SER A 171 8.40 23.63 -40.15
C SER A 171 7.37 23.85 -39.04
N LEU A 172 6.27 23.09 -39.04
CA LEU A 172 5.20 23.23 -38.06
C LEU A 172 5.69 22.87 -36.64
N GLU A 173 5.65 23.86 -35.75
CA GLU A 173 6.01 23.72 -34.32
C GLU A 173 4.77 23.62 -33.41
N THR A 174 3.70 24.34 -33.74
CA THR A 174 2.41 24.30 -33.03
C THR A 174 1.46 23.28 -33.67
N PHE A 175 0.84 22.44 -32.85
CA PHE A 175 -0.09 21.39 -33.30
C PHE A 175 -1.49 21.57 -32.70
N ASP A 176 -1.82 22.81 -32.34
CA ASP A 176 -3.17 23.20 -31.93
C ASP A 176 -4.12 23.10 -33.14
N ILE A 177 -5.32 22.57 -32.90
CA ILE A 177 -6.38 22.47 -33.90
C ILE A 177 -6.73 23.85 -34.48
N ARG A 178 -6.71 24.91 -33.65
CA ARG A 178 -7.10 26.27 -34.06
C ARG A 178 -6.15 26.87 -35.11
N ASP A 179 -4.89 26.44 -35.13
CA ASP A 179 -3.90 26.84 -36.13
C ASP A 179 -4.02 26.06 -37.44
N ILE A 180 -4.55 24.82 -37.36
CA ILE A 180 -4.65 23.91 -38.49
C ILE A 180 -5.94 24.13 -39.29
N LEU A 181 -7.04 24.50 -38.62
CA LEU A 181 -8.35 24.67 -39.24
C LEU A 181 -8.40 25.79 -40.28
N ASP A 182 -9.08 25.52 -41.40
CA ASP A 182 -9.46 26.58 -42.36
C ASP A 182 -10.70 27.33 -41.86
N TRP A 183 -10.48 28.34 -41.01
CA TRP A 183 -11.56 29.21 -40.54
C TRP A 183 -12.30 29.92 -41.68
N GLY A 184 -11.62 30.23 -42.79
CA GLY A 184 -12.22 30.86 -43.98
C GLY A 184 -13.26 29.95 -44.63
N TYR A 185 -12.94 28.66 -44.79
CA TYR A 185 -13.88 27.64 -45.29
C TYR A 185 -15.15 27.55 -44.44
N TYR A 186 -15.02 27.48 -43.11
CA TYR A 186 -16.19 27.37 -42.23
C TYR A 186 -16.99 28.67 -42.17
N LEU A 187 -16.33 29.83 -42.23
CA LEU A 187 -16.98 31.14 -42.33
C LEU A 187 -17.77 31.30 -43.62
N GLU A 188 -17.21 30.93 -44.78
CA GLU A 188 -17.92 31.00 -46.07
C GLU A 188 -19.13 30.06 -46.08
N ARG A 189 -18.97 28.84 -45.57
CA ARG A 189 -20.05 27.87 -45.51
C ARG A 189 -21.18 28.31 -44.58
N PHE A 190 -20.83 28.82 -43.40
CA PHE A 190 -21.81 29.37 -42.45
C PHE A 190 -22.47 30.64 -43.00
N GLY A 191 -21.69 31.54 -43.61
CA GLY A 191 -22.17 32.73 -44.30
C GLY A 191 -23.16 32.41 -45.42
N SER A 192 -22.94 31.34 -46.20
CA SER A 192 -23.88 30.86 -47.21
C SER A 192 -25.22 30.42 -46.61
N VAL A 193 -25.24 29.87 -45.39
CA VAL A 193 -26.48 29.52 -44.67
C VAL A 193 -27.19 30.79 -44.19
N ILE A 194 -26.45 31.75 -43.62
CA ILE A 194 -26.98 33.06 -43.22
C ILE A 194 -27.58 33.80 -44.42
N GLN A 195 -26.92 33.77 -45.58
CA GLN A 195 -27.45 34.39 -46.80
C GLN A 195 -28.79 33.77 -47.22
N LYS A 196 -28.88 32.43 -47.21
CA LYS A 196 -30.09 31.71 -47.65
C LYS A 196 -31.26 31.87 -46.68
N LEU A 197 -31.00 31.93 -45.37
CA LEU A 197 -32.03 31.98 -44.33
C LEU A 197 -32.44 33.40 -43.96
N ILE A 198 -31.49 34.35 -43.96
CA ILE A 198 -31.68 35.68 -43.38
C ILE A 198 -31.55 36.74 -44.47
N THR A 199 -30.37 36.93 -45.05
CA THR A 199 -30.07 38.17 -45.77
C THR A 199 -30.77 38.25 -47.14
N ILE A 200 -30.84 37.15 -47.89
CA ILE A 200 -31.58 37.13 -49.17
C ILE A 200 -33.08 37.33 -48.93
N PRO A 201 -33.77 36.57 -48.04
CA PRO A 201 -35.17 36.81 -47.72
C PRO A 201 -35.47 38.23 -47.21
N ALA A 202 -34.64 38.76 -46.30
CA ALA A 202 -34.78 40.13 -45.79
C ALA A 202 -34.76 41.17 -46.92
N ALA A 203 -33.80 41.07 -47.83
CA ALA A 203 -33.70 41.98 -48.98
C ALA A 203 -34.89 41.83 -49.96
N MET A 204 -35.40 40.60 -50.16
CA MET A 204 -36.60 40.38 -50.98
C MET A 204 -37.85 41.02 -50.34
N GLN A 205 -37.92 41.02 -49.00
CA GLN A 205 -38.99 41.63 -48.23
C GLN A 205 -38.77 43.12 -47.93
N LYS A 206 -37.77 43.75 -48.58
CA LYS A 206 -37.42 45.18 -48.44
C LYS A 206 -36.91 45.59 -47.05
N VAL A 207 -36.40 44.65 -46.27
CA VAL A 207 -35.69 44.93 -45.01
C VAL A 207 -34.19 45.11 -45.32
N ARG A 208 -33.55 46.10 -44.69
CA ARG A 208 -32.09 46.31 -44.80
C ARG A 208 -31.34 45.08 -44.31
N ASN A 209 -30.13 44.85 -44.83
CA ASN A 209 -29.34 43.68 -44.44
C ASN A 209 -29.15 43.63 -42.90
N PRO A 210 -29.78 42.66 -42.20
CA PRO A 210 -29.79 42.66 -40.74
C PRO A 210 -28.48 42.10 -40.16
N VAL A 211 -27.64 41.43 -40.97
CA VAL A 211 -26.31 40.91 -40.57
C VAL A 211 -25.23 41.53 -41.49
N PRO A 212 -24.73 42.74 -41.20
CA PRO A 212 -23.82 43.47 -42.09
C PRO A 212 -22.48 42.76 -42.37
N ARG A 213 -22.03 41.89 -41.43
CA ARG A 213 -20.79 41.09 -41.56
C ARG A 213 -20.85 40.10 -42.72
N VAL A 214 -22.06 39.68 -43.11
CA VAL A 214 -22.28 38.79 -44.26
C VAL A 214 -22.88 39.61 -45.40
N ARG A 215 -22.05 39.92 -46.40
CA ARG A 215 -22.46 40.69 -47.58
C ARG A 215 -23.45 39.89 -48.43
N HIS A 216 -24.35 40.59 -49.12
CA HIS A 216 -25.19 39.97 -50.15
C HIS A 216 -24.33 39.49 -51.34
N PRO A 217 -24.78 38.45 -52.06
CA PRO A 217 -24.18 38.11 -53.35
C PRO A 217 -24.22 39.31 -54.32
N ASP A 218 -23.24 39.43 -55.21
CA ASP A 218 -23.05 40.59 -56.09
C ASP A 218 -24.29 40.95 -56.92
N TRP A 219 -25.02 39.94 -57.42
CA TRP A 219 -26.24 40.14 -58.19
C TRP A 219 -27.34 40.83 -57.35
N LEU A 220 -27.50 40.43 -56.09
CA LEU A 220 -28.49 41.00 -55.18
C LEU A 220 -28.06 42.39 -54.71
N PHE A 221 -26.77 42.57 -54.44
CA PHE A 221 -26.22 43.87 -54.09
C PHE A 221 -26.43 44.90 -55.21
N LYS A 222 -26.12 44.55 -56.47
CA LYS A 222 -26.39 45.38 -57.65
C LYS A 222 -27.88 45.72 -57.78
N ARG A 223 -28.76 44.76 -57.48
CA ARG A 223 -30.22 44.95 -57.56
C ARG A 223 -30.78 45.87 -56.47
N VAL A 224 -30.25 45.78 -55.25
CA VAL A 224 -30.59 46.68 -54.14
C VAL A 224 -30.05 48.08 -54.42
N ALA A 225 -28.80 48.19 -54.88
CA ALA A 225 -28.18 49.46 -55.26
C ALA A 225 -28.94 50.16 -56.41
N ALA A 226 -29.38 49.43 -57.45
CA ALA A 226 -30.18 49.97 -58.55
C ALA A 226 -31.63 50.35 -58.17
N LYS A 227 -32.11 49.90 -57.00
CA LYS A 227 -33.41 50.27 -56.43
C LYS A 227 -33.33 51.49 -55.53
N ASP A 228 -32.22 51.64 -54.80
CA ASP A 228 -31.95 52.79 -53.92
C ASP A 228 -31.39 54.01 -54.67
N ASP A 229 -31.05 53.87 -55.96
CA ASP A 229 -30.61 54.97 -56.82
C ASP A 229 -31.77 55.93 -57.19
N LYS A 230 -31.69 57.17 -56.70
CA LYS A 230 -32.73 58.21 -56.80
C LYS A 230 -32.79 58.91 -58.16
N PHE A 231 -31.82 58.73 -59.05
CA PHE A 231 -31.76 59.42 -60.34
C PHE A 231 -31.85 58.43 -61.52
N LYS A 232 -33.06 58.19 -62.03
CA LYS A 232 -33.27 57.34 -63.21
C LYS A 232 -33.53 58.17 -64.47
N GLN A 233 -32.69 57.96 -65.50
CA GLN A 233 -32.91 58.44 -66.86
C GLN A 233 -33.59 57.33 -67.68
N HIS A 234 -34.78 57.58 -68.22
CA HIS A 234 -35.49 56.64 -69.09
C HIS A 234 -34.99 56.78 -70.54
N ARG A 235 -34.69 55.66 -71.21
CA ARG A 235 -34.42 55.62 -72.66
C ARG A 235 -35.67 55.13 -73.41
N ILE A 236 -35.95 55.82 -74.53
CA ILE A 236 -37.13 55.74 -75.40
C ILE A 236 -37.21 54.46 -76.27
N THR A 237 -36.27 53.51 -76.13
CA THR A 237 -36.15 52.36 -77.03
C THR A 237 -36.91 51.10 -76.60
N ASP A 238 -37.60 51.10 -75.45
CA ASP A 238 -38.46 49.98 -75.01
C ASP A 238 -39.79 49.85 -75.82
N MET A 239 -39.90 50.53 -76.97
CA MET A 239 -41.10 50.59 -77.82
C MET A 239 -41.15 49.61 -79.01
N PHE A 240 -40.20 48.68 -79.21
CA PHE A 240 -40.29 47.73 -80.33
C PHE A 240 -39.93 46.28 -80.00
N SER A 241 -40.67 45.38 -80.64
CA SER A 241 -40.96 44.00 -80.25
C SER A 241 -40.23 42.92 -81.06
N LYS A 242 -40.10 41.74 -80.43
CA LYS A 242 -40.33 40.37 -80.96
C LYS A 242 -39.20 39.56 -81.66
N THR A 243 -39.08 38.32 -81.17
CA THR A 243 -38.87 36.99 -81.83
C THR A 243 -37.46 36.38 -82.03
N ASP A 244 -37.33 35.16 -81.44
CA ASP A 244 -36.77 33.86 -81.90
C ASP A 244 -35.31 33.59 -82.35
N LYS A 245 -34.78 32.46 -81.77
CA LYS A 245 -33.89 31.40 -82.33
C LYS A 245 -32.39 31.75 -82.56
N LEU A 246 -31.37 30.87 -82.58
CA LEU A 246 -31.07 29.43 -82.37
C LEU A 246 -29.52 29.27 -82.13
N VAL A 247 -29.14 28.16 -81.49
CA VAL A 247 -27.95 27.23 -81.58
C VAL A 247 -26.70 27.58 -82.45
N ILE A 248 -25.50 27.19 -81.97
CA ILE A 248 -24.42 26.33 -82.60
C ILE A 248 -22.99 26.76 -82.20
N ASP A 249 -22.35 25.90 -81.39
CA ASP A 249 -21.12 25.09 -81.57
C ASP A 249 -19.72 25.62 -82.00
N ASP A 250 -18.74 24.85 -81.49
CA ASP A 250 -17.45 24.41 -82.06
C ASP A 250 -16.12 25.20 -81.95
N ARG A 251 -15.21 24.61 -81.14
CA ARG A 251 -13.90 23.96 -81.48
C ARG A 251 -12.60 24.70 -81.91
N MET A 252 -11.50 24.05 -81.44
CA MET A 252 -10.15 23.83 -82.03
C MET A 252 -9.10 24.97 -81.89
N ASP A 253 -7.77 24.79 -81.72
CA ASP A 253 -6.77 23.70 -81.88
C ASP A 253 -5.44 24.08 -81.13
N ILE A 254 -4.63 23.20 -80.52
CA ILE A 254 -3.48 22.35 -80.99
C ILE A 254 -2.17 23.12 -81.33
N ASP A 255 -1.03 22.77 -80.70
CA ASP A 255 0.15 22.15 -81.37
C ASP A 255 1.29 21.68 -80.42
N ASP A 256 2.11 20.77 -80.97
CA ASP A 256 2.96 19.71 -80.39
C ASP A 256 4.48 19.89 -80.71
N ILE A 257 5.35 18.97 -80.20
CA ILE A 257 6.43 18.20 -80.92
C ILE A 257 7.73 17.88 -80.11
N GLU A 258 8.22 16.63 -80.32
CA GLU A 258 9.34 15.84 -79.75
C GLU A 258 10.77 16.31 -80.20
N ASP A 259 11.97 15.78 -79.84
CA ASP A 259 12.48 14.43 -79.55
C ASP A 259 14.01 14.44 -79.15
N LEU A 260 14.60 13.24 -78.88
CA LEU A 260 16.03 12.79 -78.82
C LEU A 260 16.73 12.54 -77.46
N GLY A 261 17.36 11.36 -77.36
CA GLY A 261 18.01 10.84 -76.13
C GLY A 261 19.46 10.30 -76.26
N VAL A 262 19.79 9.44 -75.29
CA VAL A 262 20.93 8.49 -75.15
C VAL A 262 22.31 9.07 -74.75
N SER A 263 22.88 8.54 -73.64
CA SER A 263 24.28 8.04 -73.44
C SER A 263 24.92 8.36 -72.07
N GLY A 264 25.11 7.33 -71.23
CA GLY A 264 26.43 6.87 -70.73
C GLY A 264 27.35 7.73 -69.84
N SER A 265 27.65 7.14 -68.67
CA SER A 265 28.96 7.04 -68.00
C SER A 265 29.34 7.98 -66.83
N SER A 266 29.84 7.29 -65.80
CA SER A 266 30.39 7.62 -64.48
C SER A 266 31.67 8.47 -64.46
N LEU A 267 31.91 9.20 -63.35
CA LEU A 267 33.13 9.12 -62.52
C LEU A 267 33.13 10.10 -61.32
N ASN A 268 33.34 9.53 -60.13
CA ASN A 268 34.17 9.94 -58.98
C ASN A 268 34.23 11.40 -58.45
N GLY A 269 33.93 11.53 -57.16
CA GLY A 269 34.41 12.60 -56.28
C GLY A 269 34.24 12.23 -54.80
N ILE A 270 35.36 12.22 -54.06
CA ILE A 270 35.60 11.55 -52.77
C ILE A 270 35.52 12.53 -51.57
N LEU A 271 34.68 12.21 -50.57
CA LEU A 271 34.81 12.30 -49.07
C LEU A 271 35.19 13.65 -48.37
N PRO A 272 34.74 13.92 -47.11
CA PRO A 272 35.02 13.06 -45.94
C PRO A 272 33.92 12.84 -44.87
N LYS A 273 34.23 11.81 -44.06
CA LYS A 273 33.47 11.17 -42.98
C LYS A 273 33.31 12.04 -41.72
N ARG A 274 32.17 11.88 -41.04
CA ARG A 274 32.08 12.02 -39.58
C ARG A 274 31.19 10.91 -39.02
N GLY A 275 31.73 10.10 -38.13
CA GLY A 275 31.08 8.90 -37.57
C GLY A 275 30.10 9.22 -36.46
N THR A 276 29.03 8.42 -36.34
CA THR A 276 28.20 8.40 -35.13
C THR A 276 27.54 7.03 -34.90
N VAL A 277 27.96 6.41 -33.79
CA VAL A 277 27.22 5.60 -32.80
C VAL A 277 25.96 4.86 -33.28
N THR A 278 26.04 3.53 -33.21
CA THR A 278 24.95 2.56 -33.36
C THR A 278 23.85 2.75 -32.33
N LYS A 279 22.83 3.55 -32.66
CA LYS A 279 21.52 3.49 -32.00
C LYS A 279 20.81 2.20 -32.45
N ARG A 280 20.32 1.42 -31.47
CA ARG A 280 19.38 0.30 -31.70
C ARG A 280 18.27 0.75 -32.66
N LYS A 281 18.08 0.02 -33.76
CA LYS A 281 17.01 0.27 -34.74
C LYS A 281 15.66 0.26 -34.03
N VAL A 282 15.03 1.43 -33.94
CA VAL A 282 13.62 1.58 -33.62
C VAL A 282 12.85 0.99 -34.80
N PHE A 283 11.93 0.07 -34.51
CA PHE A 283 11.09 -0.54 -35.53
C PHE A 283 10.05 0.49 -35.98
N ASP A 284 10.23 1.06 -37.17
CA ASP A 284 9.30 2.00 -37.77
C ASP A 284 8.16 1.24 -38.45
N ILE A 285 6.93 1.43 -37.94
CA ILE A 285 5.72 0.76 -38.44
C ILE A 285 5.33 1.28 -39.84
N HIS A 286 5.86 2.44 -40.24
CA HIS A 286 5.47 3.16 -41.46
C HIS A 286 6.54 3.15 -42.58
N ALA A 287 7.64 2.42 -42.42
CA ALA A 287 8.60 2.25 -43.51
C ALA A 287 7.98 1.47 -44.68
N PRO A 288 8.23 1.86 -45.96
CA PRO A 288 7.89 1.04 -47.12
C PRO A 288 8.39 -0.39 -46.93
N LEU A 289 7.61 -1.38 -47.37
CA LEU A 289 8.02 -2.78 -47.35
C LEU A 289 9.41 -2.88 -48.00
N PRO A 290 10.43 -3.44 -47.31
CA PRO A 290 11.69 -3.80 -47.95
C PRO A 290 11.36 -4.63 -49.20
N PRO A 291 12.11 -4.50 -50.31
CA PRO A 291 11.82 -5.22 -51.55
C PRO A 291 11.59 -6.72 -51.31
N GLU A 292 12.35 -7.32 -50.41
CA GLU A 292 12.25 -8.74 -50.01
C GLU A 292 10.93 -9.15 -49.33
N ASP A 293 10.17 -8.21 -48.76
CA ASP A 293 8.94 -8.49 -48.01
C ASP A 293 7.66 -8.22 -48.85
N LEU A 294 7.81 -7.87 -50.13
CA LEU A 294 6.71 -7.71 -51.09
C LEU A 294 6.05 -9.07 -51.37
N LYS A 295 4.73 -9.07 -51.66
CA LYS A 295 3.99 -10.31 -51.98
C LYS A 295 4.58 -11.07 -53.17
N GLU A 296 5.18 -10.35 -54.12
CA GLU A 296 5.81 -10.89 -55.32
C GLU A 296 7.07 -11.70 -55.00
N ASN A 297 7.73 -11.42 -53.87
CA ASN A 297 8.95 -12.11 -53.42
C ASN A 297 8.67 -13.20 -52.37
N MET A 298 7.41 -13.65 -52.24
CA MET A 298 7.04 -14.74 -51.33
C MET A 298 7.46 -16.08 -51.96
N PRO A 299 8.43 -16.82 -51.39
CA PRO A 299 8.87 -18.10 -51.95
C PRO A 299 7.75 -19.15 -51.88
N ASP A 300 7.72 -20.11 -52.80
CA ASP A 300 6.76 -21.22 -52.73
C ASP A 300 7.17 -22.20 -51.61
N TRP A 301 6.20 -22.64 -50.80
CA TRP A 301 6.46 -23.57 -49.69
C TRP A 301 6.88 -24.96 -50.17
N ASN A 302 6.54 -25.34 -51.40
CA ASN A 302 6.91 -26.63 -51.98
C ASN A 302 8.31 -26.64 -52.61
N GLU A 303 8.87 -25.46 -52.90
CA GLU A 303 10.18 -25.33 -53.57
C GLU A 303 11.30 -24.92 -52.59
N ASP A 304 11.06 -23.96 -51.68
CA ASP A 304 12.03 -23.53 -50.66
C ASP A 304 11.33 -23.16 -49.35
N TYR A 305 11.03 -24.19 -48.56
CA TYR A 305 10.37 -24.05 -47.26
C TYR A 305 11.16 -23.18 -46.25
N PRO A 306 12.50 -23.27 -46.13
CA PRO A 306 13.29 -22.36 -45.29
C PRO A 306 13.12 -20.88 -45.67
N ALA A 307 13.20 -20.53 -46.95
CA ALA A 307 13.04 -19.15 -47.41
C ALA A 307 11.60 -18.63 -47.20
N TRP A 308 10.59 -19.48 -47.46
CA TRP A 308 9.19 -19.17 -47.15
C TRP A 308 8.96 -18.92 -45.66
N LEU A 309 9.55 -19.74 -44.79
CA LEU A 309 9.40 -19.60 -43.34
C LEU A 309 10.06 -18.32 -42.82
N GLU A 310 11.20 -17.92 -43.39
CA GLU A 310 11.87 -16.66 -43.06
C GLU A 310 11.03 -15.44 -43.48
N PHE A 311 10.41 -15.48 -44.66
CA PHE A 311 9.44 -14.48 -45.10
C PHE A 311 8.22 -14.40 -44.16
N GLN A 312 7.63 -15.54 -43.78
CA GLN A 312 6.48 -15.56 -42.87
C GLN A 312 6.82 -15.07 -41.45
N LYS A 313 7.98 -15.45 -40.91
CA LYS A 313 8.43 -14.97 -39.59
C LYS A 313 8.59 -13.45 -39.55
N ARG A 314 9.12 -12.84 -40.63
CA ARG A 314 9.19 -11.37 -40.78
C ARG A 314 7.80 -10.74 -40.81
N LYS A 315 6.89 -11.30 -41.60
CA LYS A 315 5.49 -10.85 -41.70
C LYS A 315 4.74 -10.95 -40.35
N TRP A 316 4.85 -12.07 -39.64
CA TRP A 316 4.20 -12.26 -38.33
C TRP A 316 4.78 -11.34 -37.25
N LYS A 317 6.09 -11.13 -37.24
CA LYS A 317 6.76 -10.19 -36.32
C LYS A 317 6.19 -8.78 -36.48
N ARG A 318 6.00 -8.33 -37.73
CA ARG A 318 5.38 -7.03 -38.04
C ARG A 318 3.92 -6.97 -37.61
N GLN A 319 3.12 -7.99 -37.92
CA GLN A 319 1.71 -8.06 -37.49
C GLN A 319 1.56 -8.04 -35.96
N ARG A 320 2.47 -8.71 -35.23
CA ARG A 320 2.47 -8.71 -33.76
C ARG A 320 2.77 -7.32 -33.19
N LEU A 321 3.73 -6.60 -33.78
CA LEU A 321 4.08 -5.22 -33.42
C LEU A 321 2.91 -4.25 -33.70
N ILE A 322 2.23 -4.40 -34.84
CA ILE A 322 1.02 -3.63 -35.18
C ILE A 322 -0.11 -3.92 -34.17
N ARG A 323 -0.35 -5.18 -33.80
CA ARG A 323 -1.37 -5.54 -32.79
C ARG A 323 -1.04 -5.00 -31.39
N GLN A 324 0.25 -4.96 -31.02
CA GLN A 324 0.70 -4.40 -29.75
C GLN A 324 0.49 -2.87 -29.73
N HIS A 325 0.81 -2.19 -30.83
CA HIS A 325 0.57 -0.75 -31.00
C HIS A 325 -0.93 -0.41 -30.95
N ASN A 326 -1.78 -1.18 -31.62
CA ASN A 326 -3.24 -0.99 -31.60
C ASN A 326 -3.85 -1.20 -30.20
N ARG A 327 -3.30 -2.13 -29.40
CA ARG A 327 -3.69 -2.32 -27.99
C ARG A 327 -3.28 -1.14 -27.11
N GLN A 328 -2.12 -0.55 -27.34
CA GLN A 328 -1.63 0.62 -26.60
C GLN A 328 -2.39 1.90 -26.97
N ALA A 329 -2.92 1.99 -28.20
CA ALA A 329 -3.74 3.10 -28.68
C ALA A 329 -5.23 3.02 -28.27
N GLY A 330 -5.64 2.06 -27.43
CA GLY A 330 -7.02 1.94 -26.95
C GLY A 330 -8.05 1.56 -28.02
N ILE A 331 -7.63 1.17 -29.22
CA ILE A 331 -8.51 0.79 -30.31
C ILE A 331 -8.98 -0.66 -30.07
N GLN A 332 -10.20 -0.81 -29.54
CA GLN A 332 -10.87 -2.11 -29.50
C GLN A 332 -11.17 -2.57 -30.92
N THR A 333 -10.47 -3.59 -31.39
CA THR A 333 -10.87 -4.30 -32.60
C THR A 333 -12.11 -5.12 -32.29
N THR A 334 -13.27 -4.72 -32.80
CA THR A 334 -14.46 -5.57 -32.90
C THR A 334 -14.18 -6.68 -33.91
N GLY A 335 -13.37 -7.66 -33.50
CA GLY A 335 -13.18 -8.91 -34.21
C GLY A 335 -14.34 -9.86 -33.93
N THR A 336 -15.53 -9.49 -34.36
CA THR A 336 -16.71 -10.34 -34.37
C THR A 336 -16.91 -10.79 -35.80
N GLN A 337 -16.24 -11.85 -36.23
CA GLN A 337 -16.70 -12.88 -37.17
C GLN A 337 -15.62 -13.98 -37.26
N ASN A 338 -16.04 -15.24 -37.16
CA ASN A 338 -15.27 -16.50 -37.12
C ASN A 338 -14.50 -16.83 -35.83
N ARG A 339 -15.20 -17.02 -34.71
CA ARG A 339 -14.61 -17.61 -33.49
C ARG A 339 -15.54 -18.50 -32.65
N GLU A 340 -16.52 -19.15 -33.28
CA GLU A 340 -17.54 -19.95 -32.57
C GLU A 340 -17.00 -21.20 -31.87
N SER A 341 -15.79 -21.68 -32.18
CA SER A 341 -15.21 -22.86 -31.52
C SER A 341 -14.47 -22.56 -30.19
N VAL A 342 -13.74 -21.44 -30.12
CA VAL A 342 -12.92 -21.08 -28.93
C VAL A 342 -13.67 -20.17 -27.95
N GLY A 343 -14.68 -19.43 -28.42
CA GLY A 343 -15.52 -18.57 -27.59
C GLY A 343 -16.26 -19.33 -26.48
N THR A 344 -16.65 -20.58 -26.73
CA THR A 344 -17.35 -21.44 -25.77
C THR A 344 -16.46 -21.87 -24.60
N PHE A 345 -15.15 -22.05 -24.83
CA PHE A 345 -14.17 -22.37 -23.78
C PHE A 345 -13.96 -21.18 -22.83
N PHE A 346 -13.76 -19.98 -23.40
CA PHE A 346 -13.64 -18.76 -22.60
C PHE A 346 -14.95 -18.41 -21.89
N ARG A 347 -16.12 -18.62 -22.52
CA ARG A 347 -17.42 -18.36 -21.89
C ARG A 347 -17.72 -19.28 -20.70
N LYS A 348 -17.27 -20.54 -20.77
CA LYS A 348 -17.33 -21.49 -19.63
C LYS A 348 -16.40 -21.07 -18.48
N GLN A 349 -15.17 -20.65 -18.78
CA GLN A 349 -14.23 -20.16 -17.75
C GLN A 349 -14.70 -18.83 -17.11
N THR A 350 -15.21 -17.89 -17.90
CA THR A 350 -15.76 -16.62 -17.38
C THR A 350 -17.05 -16.81 -16.60
N GLY A 351 -17.87 -17.82 -16.97
CA GLY A 351 -19.06 -18.19 -16.20
C GLY A 351 -18.70 -18.64 -14.78
N SER A 352 -17.69 -19.50 -14.63
CA SER A 352 -17.22 -19.97 -13.31
C SER A 352 -16.66 -18.83 -12.45
N LEU A 353 -15.91 -17.89 -13.04
CA LEU A 353 -15.42 -16.69 -12.37
C LEU A 353 -16.56 -15.82 -11.82
N ALA A 354 -17.63 -15.59 -12.58
CA ALA A 354 -18.74 -14.75 -12.12
C ALA A 354 -19.62 -15.45 -11.06
N THR A 355 -19.68 -16.79 -11.05
CA THR A 355 -20.59 -17.53 -10.18
C THR A 355 -19.95 -18.05 -8.89
N SER A 356 -18.68 -18.44 -8.93
CA SER A 356 -17.99 -19.15 -7.85
C SER A 356 -17.30 -18.19 -6.88
N PRO A 357 -17.14 -18.56 -5.60
CA PRO A 357 -16.27 -17.83 -4.68
C PRO A 357 -14.81 -17.96 -5.11
N TRP A 358 -14.03 -16.92 -4.85
CA TRP A 358 -12.62 -16.80 -5.16
C TRP A 358 -11.82 -16.86 -3.87
N GLU A 359 -10.79 -17.70 -3.84
CA GLU A 359 -9.79 -17.68 -2.78
C GLU A 359 -8.61 -16.82 -3.26
N VAL A 360 -8.39 -15.68 -2.62
CA VAL A 360 -7.31 -14.76 -2.96
C VAL A 360 -6.02 -15.29 -2.34
N LEU A 361 -5.03 -15.63 -3.16
CA LEU A 361 -3.71 -16.05 -2.71
C LEU A 361 -2.82 -14.85 -2.40
N GLN A 362 -2.76 -13.90 -3.33
CA GLN A 362 -1.93 -12.70 -3.20
C GLN A 362 -2.49 -11.53 -4.00
N ILE A 363 -2.42 -10.32 -3.44
CA ILE A 363 -2.59 -9.05 -4.14
C ILE A 363 -1.23 -8.37 -4.20
N VAL A 364 -0.76 -7.99 -5.39
CA VAL A 364 0.58 -7.42 -5.62
C VAL A 364 0.47 -6.15 -6.46
N GLU A 365 1.27 -5.14 -6.13
CA GLU A 365 1.38 -3.90 -6.91
C GLU A 365 1.94 -4.17 -8.29
N THR A 366 1.45 -3.42 -9.28
CA THR A 366 2.01 -3.43 -10.64
C THR A 366 2.79 -2.14 -10.90
N ASP A 367 3.45 -2.07 -12.07
CA ASP A 367 4.13 -0.84 -12.50
C ASP A 367 3.16 0.34 -12.73
N ILE A 368 1.85 0.08 -12.82
CA ILE A 368 0.80 1.07 -13.01
C ILE A 368 0.18 1.41 -11.63
N PRO A 369 0.25 2.68 -11.17
CA PRO A 369 -0.34 3.09 -9.90
C PRO A 369 -1.85 2.82 -9.83
N GLY A 370 -2.29 2.23 -8.71
CA GLY A 370 -3.69 1.85 -8.50
C GLY A 370 -4.14 0.57 -9.23
N GLU A 371 -3.30 -0.01 -10.10
CA GLU A 371 -3.54 -1.34 -10.68
C GLU A 371 -2.75 -2.40 -9.92
N TYR A 372 -3.46 -3.43 -9.49
CA TYR A 372 -2.96 -4.55 -8.72
C TYR A 372 -3.14 -5.85 -9.50
N ARG A 373 -2.16 -6.75 -9.38
CA ARG A 373 -2.28 -8.14 -9.84
C ARG A 373 -2.79 -8.98 -8.68
N MET A 374 -3.93 -9.62 -8.90
CA MET A 374 -4.56 -10.51 -7.93
C MET A 374 -4.43 -11.96 -8.38
N TRP A 375 -3.75 -12.78 -7.59
CA TRP A 375 -3.66 -14.22 -7.77
C TRP A 375 -4.82 -14.88 -7.01
N ILE A 376 -5.66 -15.62 -7.72
CA ILE A 376 -6.82 -16.28 -7.12
C ILE A 376 -6.91 -17.75 -7.49
N MET A 377 -7.63 -18.50 -6.65
CA MET A 377 -8.11 -19.84 -6.96
C MET A 377 -9.62 -19.83 -7.15
N VAL A 378 -10.08 -20.47 -8.23
CA VAL A 378 -11.50 -20.67 -8.53
C VAL A 378 -11.68 -22.12 -8.99
N GLN A 379 -12.50 -22.90 -8.28
CA GLN A 379 -12.80 -24.30 -8.63
C GLN A 379 -11.55 -25.11 -9.03
N ASP A 380 -10.52 -25.08 -8.18
CA ASP A 380 -9.26 -25.83 -8.37
C ASP A 380 -8.35 -25.30 -9.49
N GLN A 381 -8.61 -24.13 -10.08
CA GLN A 381 -7.75 -23.48 -11.06
C GLN A 381 -7.18 -22.16 -10.54
N MET A 382 -5.90 -21.91 -10.79
CA MET A 382 -5.22 -20.66 -10.44
C MET A 382 -5.34 -19.64 -11.59
N PHE A 383 -5.78 -18.43 -11.27
CA PHE A 383 -5.90 -17.32 -12.22
C PHE A 383 -5.14 -16.09 -11.74
N ASN A 384 -4.70 -15.27 -12.69
CA ASN A 384 -4.25 -13.91 -12.42
C ASN A 384 -5.26 -12.90 -12.98
N ILE A 385 -5.66 -11.94 -12.17
CA ILE A 385 -6.65 -10.92 -12.52
C ILE A 385 -6.06 -9.54 -12.28
N ARG A 386 -6.50 -8.57 -13.08
CA ARG A 386 -6.15 -7.15 -12.90
C ARG A 386 -7.24 -6.46 -12.07
N LEU A 387 -6.85 -5.95 -10.91
CA LEU A 387 -7.69 -5.28 -9.95
C LEU A 387 -7.36 -3.78 -9.91
N THR A 388 -8.33 -2.91 -10.10
CA THR A 388 -8.20 -1.46 -9.91
C THR A 388 -8.69 -1.04 -8.54
N VAL A 389 -7.81 -0.40 -7.78
CA VAL A 389 -8.09 0.10 -6.44
C VAL A 389 -8.11 1.63 -6.49
N PRO A 390 -9.27 2.27 -6.22
CA PRO A 390 -9.35 3.73 -6.20
C PRO A 390 -8.71 4.30 -4.94
N ARG A 391 -8.18 5.52 -5.05
CA ARG A 391 -7.79 6.33 -3.91
C ARG A 391 -9.04 6.85 -3.21
N ILE A 392 -9.08 6.68 -1.89
CA ILE A 392 -10.15 7.17 -1.03
C ILE A 392 -9.52 7.89 0.16
N PHE A 393 -10.07 9.03 0.53
CA PHE A 393 -9.73 9.75 1.77
C PHE A 393 -10.95 10.57 2.20
N TYR A 394 -10.94 11.04 3.45
CA TYR A 394 -12.06 11.81 4.01
C TYR A 394 -11.63 13.25 4.27
N LEU A 395 -12.42 14.19 3.77
CA LEU A 395 -12.22 15.63 3.94
C LEU A 395 -13.24 16.15 4.95
N ASN A 396 -12.79 16.63 6.10
CA ASN A 396 -13.66 17.35 7.05
C ASN A 396 -13.58 18.84 6.73
N SER A 397 -14.70 19.47 6.41
CA SER A 397 -14.77 20.89 6.07
C SER A 397 -15.67 21.65 7.03
N ASN A 398 -15.29 22.89 7.32
CA ASN A 398 -16.09 23.84 8.09
C ASN A 398 -17.28 24.40 7.27
N GLN A 399 -17.35 24.10 5.97
CA GLN A 399 -18.39 24.60 5.07
C GLN A 399 -19.18 23.44 4.47
N GLU A 400 -20.50 23.62 4.33
CA GLU A 400 -21.35 22.59 3.74
C GLU A 400 -21.02 22.37 2.24
N ASN A 401 -20.64 23.40 1.50
CA ASN A 401 -20.09 23.24 0.16
C ASN A 401 -18.65 23.73 0.15
N PRO A 402 -17.64 22.84 0.18
CA PRO A 402 -16.25 23.25 0.26
C PRO A 402 -15.86 24.06 -0.99
N THR A 403 -15.62 25.35 -0.81
CA THR A 403 -15.19 26.25 -1.90
C THR A 403 -13.88 25.79 -2.52
N SER A 404 -12.97 25.27 -1.71
CA SER A 404 -11.69 24.68 -2.15
C SER A 404 -11.85 23.62 -3.23
N VAL A 405 -12.84 22.73 -3.09
CA VAL A 405 -13.14 21.69 -4.08
C VAL A 405 -13.83 22.29 -5.31
N THR A 406 -14.72 23.26 -5.10
CA THR A 406 -15.48 23.92 -6.17
C THR A 406 -14.61 24.78 -7.09
N GLU A 407 -13.58 25.44 -6.54
CA GLU A 407 -12.62 26.27 -7.26
C GLU A 407 -11.64 25.42 -8.08
N GLN A 408 -11.08 24.37 -7.46
CA GLN A 408 -10.06 23.53 -8.10
C GLN A 408 -10.66 22.54 -9.10
N ARG A 409 -11.95 22.19 -8.95
CA ARG A 409 -12.69 21.19 -9.75
C ARG A 409 -11.86 19.92 -10.02
N PRO A 410 -11.45 19.18 -8.97
CA PRO A 410 -10.72 17.93 -9.13
C PRO A 410 -11.61 16.88 -9.81
N ASN A 411 -11.00 16.01 -10.63
CA ASN A 411 -11.72 14.92 -11.29
C ASN A 411 -11.93 13.74 -10.32
N CYS A 412 -12.80 13.94 -9.34
CA CYS A 412 -13.11 12.96 -8.30
C CYS A 412 -14.60 12.92 -7.95
N GLN A 413 -15.04 11.79 -7.42
CA GLN A 413 -16.37 11.63 -6.84
C GLN A 413 -16.34 12.09 -5.38
N MET A 414 -17.20 13.04 -5.02
CA MET A 414 -17.37 13.54 -3.66
C MET A 414 -18.75 13.11 -3.12
N VAL A 415 -18.78 12.45 -1.97
CA VAL A 415 -20.01 11.99 -1.32
C VAL A 415 -20.02 12.43 0.14
N LYS A 416 -21.07 13.15 0.57
CA LYS A 416 -21.27 13.52 1.99
C LYS A 416 -21.50 12.24 2.81
N CYS A 417 -20.79 12.08 3.92
CA CYS A 417 -20.94 10.91 4.79
C CYS A 417 -20.92 11.31 6.27
N MET A 418 -21.38 10.40 7.13
CA MET A 418 -21.37 10.57 8.59
C MET A 418 -20.55 9.45 9.19
N ARG A 419 -19.37 9.79 9.72
CA ARG A 419 -18.47 8.83 10.39
C ARG A 419 -17.84 9.46 11.62
N THR A 420 -17.48 8.63 12.59
CA THR A 420 -16.73 9.06 13.79
C THR A 420 -15.26 9.25 13.43
N LEU A 421 -14.72 10.44 13.70
CA LEU A 421 -13.31 10.76 13.45
C LEU A 421 -12.40 10.18 14.55
N PRO A 422 -11.10 9.97 14.27
CA PRO A 422 -10.12 9.60 15.28
C PRO A 422 -10.16 10.57 16.47
N ARG A 423 -9.93 10.06 17.69
CA ARG A 423 -9.96 10.85 18.94
C ARG A 423 -11.22 11.72 19.14
N SER A 424 -12.34 11.29 18.57
CA SER A 424 -13.63 12.02 18.66
C SER A 424 -13.56 13.47 18.17
N HIS A 425 -12.65 13.80 17.24
CA HIS A 425 -12.63 15.14 16.68
C HIS A 425 -14.02 15.54 16.15
N PRO A 426 -14.40 16.82 16.30
CA PRO A 426 -15.71 17.29 15.88
C PRO A 426 -15.88 17.06 14.38
N MET A 427 -16.88 16.25 14.03
CA MET A 427 -17.28 16.04 12.66
C MET A 427 -18.12 17.23 12.21
N MET A 428 -17.59 18.02 11.28
CA MET A 428 -18.24 19.21 10.74
C MET A 428 -19.06 18.79 9.51
N HIS A 429 -18.51 18.97 8.31
CA HIS A 429 -19.06 18.40 7.09
C HIS A 429 -18.05 17.45 6.46
N LEU A 430 -18.27 16.15 6.68
CA LEU A 430 -17.37 15.10 6.21
C LEU A 430 -17.74 14.62 4.80
N TYR A 431 -16.74 14.61 3.92
CA TYR A 431 -16.85 14.19 2.54
C TYR A 431 -15.91 13.03 2.24
N GLN A 432 -16.44 11.93 1.72
CA GLN A 432 -15.65 10.86 1.14
C GLN A 432 -15.27 11.23 -0.30
N MET A 433 -13.97 11.34 -0.55
CA MET A 433 -13.41 11.62 -1.87
C MET A 433 -12.93 10.32 -2.49
N SER A 434 -13.34 10.01 -3.73
CA SER A 434 -12.92 8.80 -4.45
C SER A 434 -12.50 9.09 -5.89
N MET A 435 -11.35 8.56 -6.31
CA MET A 435 -10.82 8.73 -7.67
C MET A 435 -9.82 7.62 -8.03
N PRO A 436 -9.49 7.42 -9.32
CA PRO A 436 -8.36 6.60 -9.72
C PRO A 436 -7.04 7.17 -9.18
N GLU A 437 -6.10 6.31 -8.79
CA GLU A 437 -4.78 6.74 -8.27
C GLU A 437 -3.97 7.54 -9.30
N THR A 438 -4.08 7.20 -10.59
CA THR A 438 -3.45 7.97 -11.68
C THR A 438 -3.94 9.42 -11.70
N THR A 439 -5.25 9.63 -11.56
CA THR A 439 -5.85 10.96 -11.48
C THR A 439 -5.39 11.74 -10.25
N TYR A 440 -5.26 11.06 -9.11
CA TYR A 440 -4.72 11.69 -7.89
C TYR A 440 -3.27 12.17 -8.08
N GLN A 441 -2.43 11.37 -8.74
CA GLN A 441 -1.03 11.73 -9.02
C GLN A 441 -0.92 12.87 -10.04
N ASP A 442 -1.72 12.84 -11.10
CA ASP A 442 -1.76 13.89 -12.13
C ASP A 442 -2.23 15.24 -11.55
N GLU A 443 -3.19 15.20 -10.62
CA GLU A 443 -3.80 16.39 -10.01
C GLU A 443 -3.28 16.71 -8.60
N ILE A 444 -2.12 16.17 -8.20
CA ILE A 444 -1.63 16.27 -6.82
C ILE A 444 -1.54 17.72 -6.29
N LYS A 445 -1.21 18.68 -7.17
CA LYS A 445 -1.16 20.11 -6.82
C LYS A 445 -2.53 20.68 -6.45
N LYS A 446 -3.60 20.23 -7.11
CA LYS A 446 -4.97 20.64 -6.78
C LYS A 446 -5.35 20.13 -5.40
N PHE A 447 -5.01 18.88 -5.08
CA PHE A 447 -5.27 18.29 -3.77
C PHE A 447 -4.47 18.96 -2.65
N LEU A 448 -3.21 19.30 -2.86
CA LEU A 448 -2.42 20.07 -1.89
C LEU A 448 -3.06 21.44 -1.59
N ASN A 449 -3.58 22.13 -2.62
CA ASN A 449 -4.31 23.38 -2.41
C ASN A 449 -5.60 23.18 -1.61
N ILE A 450 -6.33 22.07 -1.83
CA ILE A 450 -7.52 21.71 -1.05
C ILE A 450 -7.14 21.41 0.41
N PHE A 451 -6.07 20.65 0.64
CA PHE A 451 -5.63 20.25 1.98
C PHE A 451 -5.19 21.44 2.83
N ASN A 452 -4.51 22.41 2.20
CA ASN A 452 -4.02 23.62 2.88
C ASN A 452 -5.05 24.77 2.92
N HIS A 453 -6.26 24.57 2.38
CA HIS A 453 -7.25 25.62 2.33
C HIS A 453 -7.86 25.88 3.71
N PRO A 454 -8.11 27.13 4.15
CA PRO A 454 -8.65 27.43 5.47
C PRO A 454 -10.04 26.83 5.78
N SER A 455 -10.82 26.46 4.76
CA SER A 455 -12.10 25.78 4.95
C SER A 455 -11.97 24.27 5.23
N THR A 456 -10.78 23.71 5.02
CA THR A 456 -10.44 22.33 5.33
C THR A 456 -9.98 22.27 6.78
N GLU A 457 -10.72 21.51 7.60
CA GLU A 457 -10.39 21.32 9.01
C GLU A 457 -9.38 20.18 9.20
N GLY A 458 -9.53 19.10 8.42
CA GLY A 458 -8.66 17.93 8.49
C GLY A 458 -8.90 16.95 7.34
N VAL A 459 -7.87 16.19 6.99
CA VAL A 459 -7.90 15.21 5.89
C VAL A 459 -7.42 13.85 6.35
N TYR A 460 -8.33 12.89 6.45
CA TYR A 460 -8.08 11.58 7.05
C TYR A 460 -7.93 10.45 6.03
N GLU A 461 -7.29 9.34 6.45
CA GLU A 461 -6.98 8.15 5.65
C GLU A 461 -6.09 8.42 4.43
N THR A 462 -5.29 9.48 4.49
CA THR A 462 -4.33 9.78 3.41
C THR A 462 -3.17 8.79 3.40
N GLN A 463 -2.88 8.20 4.55
CA GLN A 463 -1.76 7.29 4.81
C GLN A 463 -2.10 5.81 4.62
N VAL A 464 -3.38 5.45 4.38
CA VAL A 464 -3.82 4.08 4.12
C VAL A 464 -3.31 3.62 2.74
N PRO A 465 -2.41 2.62 2.66
CA PRO A 465 -1.95 2.11 1.36
C PRO A 465 -3.10 1.45 0.60
N LEU A 466 -3.11 1.61 -0.74
CA LEU A 466 -4.17 1.03 -1.59
C LEU A 466 -4.21 -0.50 -1.48
N LEU A 467 -3.06 -1.17 -1.32
CA LEU A 467 -2.96 -2.61 -1.05
C LEU A 467 -3.75 -3.00 0.21
N ILE A 468 -3.54 -2.25 1.30
CA ILE A 468 -4.22 -2.50 2.57
C ILE A 468 -5.72 -2.27 2.41
N ARG A 469 -6.14 -1.22 1.69
CA ARG A 469 -7.55 -0.98 1.40
C ARG A 469 -8.19 -2.14 0.63
N ALA A 470 -7.48 -2.74 -0.32
CA ALA A 470 -7.94 -3.95 -1.00
C ALA A 470 -8.06 -5.16 -0.04
N ILE A 471 -7.09 -5.36 0.86
CA ILE A 471 -7.13 -6.44 1.86
C ILE A 471 -8.27 -6.25 2.86
N LEU A 472 -8.50 -5.02 3.33
CA LEU A 472 -9.60 -4.68 4.25
C LEU A 472 -10.95 -5.01 3.62
N GLN A 473 -11.15 -4.62 2.35
CA GLN A 473 -12.40 -4.77 1.61
C GLN A 473 -12.65 -6.19 1.10
N LEU A 474 -11.64 -6.91 0.62
CA LEU A 474 -11.80 -8.23 -0.03
C LEU A 474 -11.55 -9.40 0.92
N GLY A 475 -10.55 -9.30 1.80
CA GLY A 475 -10.07 -10.41 2.63
C GLY A 475 -9.49 -11.59 1.84
N ALA A 476 -9.48 -12.78 2.44
CA ALA A 476 -8.96 -14.01 1.83
C ALA A 476 -9.95 -14.64 0.84
N THR A 477 -11.25 -14.47 1.08
CA THR A 477 -12.32 -15.03 0.25
C THR A 477 -13.26 -13.92 -0.24
N CYS A 478 -13.43 -13.81 -1.55
CA CYS A 478 -14.32 -12.83 -2.17
C CYS A 478 -15.15 -13.45 -3.31
N GLN A 479 -16.15 -12.74 -3.80
CA GLN A 479 -16.98 -13.16 -4.93
C GLN A 479 -17.35 -11.95 -5.78
N PHE A 480 -17.51 -12.16 -7.08
CA PHE A 480 -18.01 -11.13 -7.98
C PHE A 480 -19.47 -10.75 -7.64
N ASP A 481 -19.74 -9.44 -7.57
CA ASP A 481 -21.09 -8.92 -7.36
C ASP A 481 -21.95 -9.12 -8.61
N ARG A 482 -22.91 -10.05 -8.51
CA ARG A 482 -23.83 -10.38 -9.61
C ARG A 482 -24.70 -9.20 -10.04
N SER A 483 -24.91 -8.20 -9.18
CA SER A 483 -25.70 -7.01 -9.50
C SER A 483 -25.09 -6.18 -10.64
N LYS A 484 -23.78 -6.27 -10.83
CA LYS A 484 -23.01 -5.50 -11.84
C LYS A 484 -22.88 -6.18 -13.20
N GLY A 485 -23.58 -7.31 -13.40
CA GLY A 485 -23.68 -8.02 -14.67
C GLY A 485 -22.58 -9.06 -14.92
N THR A 486 -22.92 -10.16 -15.58
CA THR A 486 -22.06 -11.36 -15.75
C THR A 486 -21.19 -11.37 -17.01
N ASN A 487 -21.07 -10.24 -17.71
CA ASN A 487 -20.42 -10.16 -19.03
C ASN A 487 -18.92 -9.82 -18.99
N LYS A 488 -18.31 -9.68 -17.80
CA LYS A 488 -16.87 -9.44 -17.67
C LYS A 488 -16.07 -10.69 -18.00
N LYS A 489 -15.06 -10.54 -18.86
CA LYS A 489 -14.10 -11.58 -19.23
C LYS A 489 -12.93 -11.61 -18.26
N MET A 490 -12.18 -12.70 -18.26
CA MET A 490 -10.98 -12.88 -17.43
C MET A 490 -9.87 -11.85 -17.75
N ASP A 491 -9.80 -11.39 -19.00
CA ASP A 491 -8.88 -10.33 -19.44
C ASP A 491 -9.36 -8.92 -19.06
N ASP A 492 -10.61 -8.77 -18.59
CA ASP A 492 -11.16 -7.47 -18.22
C ASP A 492 -10.63 -7.01 -16.86
N GLN A 493 -10.60 -5.70 -16.68
CA GLN A 493 -10.18 -5.06 -15.44
C GLN A 493 -11.35 -5.06 -14.44
N PHE A 494 -11.09 -5.53 -13.22
CA PHE A 494 -12.07 -5.58 -12.13
C PHE A 494 -11.84 -4.40 -11.20
N ASN A 495 -12.88 -3.64 -10.86
CA ASN A 495 -12.77 -2.61 -9.84
C ASN A 495 -12.92 -3.25 -8.46
N LEU A 496 -12.30 -2.65 -7.44
CA LEU A 496 -12.38 -3.10 -6.05
C LEU A 496 -13.83 -3.35 -5.60
N PHE A 497 -14.72 -2.41 -5.90
CA PHE A 497 -16.12 -2.49 -5.49
C PHE A 497 -16.96 -3.46 -6.32
N ASP A 498 -16.41 -4.08 -7.36
CA ASP A 498 -17.10 -5.14 -8.12
C ASP A 498 -17.06 -6.49 -7.39
N LEU A 499 -16.28 -6.57 -6.31
CA LEU A 499 -16.05 -7.79 -5.53
C LEU A 499 -16.58 -7.58 -4.11
N ILE A 500 -17.22 -8.63 -3.58
CA ILE A 500 -17.80 -8.66 -2.24
C ILE A 500 -17.04 -9.69 -1.40
N GLN A 501 -16.66 -9.31 -0.18
CA GLN A 501 -16.03 -10.21 0.77
C GLN A 501 -17.01 -11.29 1.26
N ARG A 502 -16.52 -12.52 1.41
CA ARG A 502 -17.27 -13.68 1.89
C ARG A 502 -16.63 -14.22 3.17
N THR A 503 -16.90 -13.56 4.30
CA THR A 503 -16.38 -13.95 5.63
C THR A 503 -16.90 -15.31 6.09
N ASP A 504 -18.07 -15.73 5.60
CA ASP A 504 -18.67 -17.04 5.87
C ASP A 504 -17.84 -18.21 5.36
N LEU A 505 -17.00 -17.98 4.34
CA LEU A 505 -16.16 -19.00 3.71
C LEU A 505 -14.71 -18.99 4.20
N SER A 506 -14.33 -18.09 5.11
CA SER A 506 -12.93 -17.94 5.53
C SER A 506 -12.35 -19.22 6.16
N LYS A 507 -13.17 -19.99 6.89
CA LYS A 507 -12.78 -21.29 7.46
C LYS A 507 -12.44 -22.34 6.40
N ASN A 508 -13.07 -22.22 5.23
CA ASN A 508 -12.91 -23.12 4.08
C ASN A 508 -11.83 -22.63 3.11
N TYR A 509 -11.07 -21.59 3.45
CA TYR A 509 -10.02 -21.06 2.59
C TYR A 509 -8.84 -22.05 2.48
N MET A 510 -8.42 -22.38 1.25
CA MET A 510 -7.31 -23.27 0.95
C MET A 510 -7.41 -24.63 1.68
N ILE A 511 -8.55 -25.32 1.63
CA ILE A 511 -8.80 -26.57 2.39
C ILE A 511 -7.68 -27.61 2.19
N GLN A 512 -7.18 -27.75 0.96
CA GLN A 512 -6.11 -28.67 0.60
C GLN A 512 -4.85 -27.90 0.17
N PRO A 513 -4.01 -27.43 1.11
CA PRO A 513 -2.81 -26.66 0.78
C PRO A 513 -1.71 -27.50 0.11
N SER A 514 -1.76 -28.83 0.23
CA SER A 514 -0.82 -29.76 -0.40
C SER A 514 -0.95 -29.88 -1.93
N GLN A 515 -2.02 -29.34 -2.52
CA GLN A 515 -2.21 -29.30 -3.97
C GLN A 515 -1.24 -28.34 -4.69
N PHE A 516 -0.66 -27.39 -3.95
CA PHE A 516 0.24 -26.39 -4.49
C PHE A 516 1.67 -26.92 -4.57
N HIS A 517 2.40 -26.47 -5.58
CA HIS A 517 3.82 -26.75 -5.75
C HIS A 517 4.64 -25.63 -5.12
N TYR A 518 5.19 -25.87 -3.94
CA TYR A 518 6.01 -24.88 -3.24
C TYR A 518 7.46 -24.93 -3.75
N LEU A 519 7.94 -23.78 -4.23
CA LEU A 519 9.36 -23.54 -4.50
C LEU A 519 9.94 -22.76 -3.33
N TYR A 520 11.09 -23.18 -2.83
CA TYR A 520 11.77 -22.55 -1.69
C TYR A 520 13.02 -21.82 -2.15
N LEU A 521 13.04 -20.49 -1.98
CA LEU A 521 14.19 -19.64 -2.21
C LEU A 521 14.80 -19.24 -0.86
N PHE A 522 15.96 -19.82 -0.54
CA PHE A 522 16.73 -19.50 0.65
C PHE A 522 17.88 -18.54 0.30
N HIS A 523 18.10 -17.51 1.12
CA HIS A 523 19.21 -16.57 1.01
C HIS A 523 19.78 -16.23 2.39
N ALA A 524 21.09 -16.41 2.55
CA ALA A 524 21.86 -15.89 3.68
C ALA A 524 23.04 -15.06 3.15
N HIS A 525 23.42 -13.99 3.86
CA HIS A 525 24.61 -13.20 3.51
C HIS A 525 25.41 -12.74 4.72
N SER A 526 26.72 -12.55 4.53
CA SER A 526 27.63 -11.86 5.45
C SER A 526 28.67 -11.11 4.62
N ASP A 527 28.73 -9.79 4.78
CA ASP A 527 29.66 -8.92 4.06
C ASP A 527 29.51 -9.04 2.53
N SER A 528 30.55 -9.55 1.83
CA SER A 528 30.56 -9.81 0.39
C SER A 528 30.18 -11.24 0.01
N ARG A 529 29.92 -12.10 0.99
CA ARG A 529 29.60 -13.53 0.80
C ARG A 529 28.10 -13.72 0.78
N HIS A 530 27.59 -14.41 -0.23
CA HIS A 530 26.17 -14.74 -0.34
C HIS A 530 25.99 -16.23 -0.63
N PHE A 531 24.92 -16.79 -0.08
CA PHE A 531 24.47 -18.14 -0.35
C PHE A 531 23.00 -18.10 -0.74
N PHE A 532 22.69 -18.49 -1.97
CA PHE A 532 21.33 -18.65 -2.45
C PHE A 532 21.04 -20.12 -2.75
N THR A 533 19.82 -20.57 -2.52
CA THR A 533 19.36 -21.88 -2.97
C THR A 533 17.92 -21.82 -3.43
N LEU A 534 17.63 -22.43 -4.58
CA LEU A 534 16.29 -22.68 -5.08
C LEU A 534 16.01 -24.19 -5.05
N VAL A 535 15.15 -24.62 -4.13
CA VAL A 535 14.78 -26.03 -3.89
C VAL A 535 13.28 -26.21 -4.12
N GLY A 536 12.86 -27.38 -4.60
CA GLY A 536 11.45 -27.73 -4.66
C GLY A 536 11.24 -29.10 -5.27
N SER A 537 10.23 -29.84 -4.81
CA SER A 537 9.92 -31.19 -5.29
C SER A 537 9.54 -31.27 -6.78
N THR A 538 9.18 -30.14 -7.38
CA THR A 538 8.84 -30.05 -8.81
C THR A 538 10.00 -29.61 -9.70
N LEU A 539 11.14 -29.22 -9.12
CA LEU A 539 12.35 -28.92 -9.87
C LEU A 539 13.06 -30.23 -10.23
N PRO A 540 13.54 -30.37 -11.48
CA PRO A 540 14.30 -31.56 -11.86
C PRO A 540 15.64 -31.65 -11.12
N VAL A 541 16.29 -30.51 -10.88
CA VAL A 541 17.54 -30.38 -10.13
C VAL A 541 17.46 -29.09 -9.30
N SER A 542 17.77 -29.18 -8.00
CA SER A 542 17.82 -28.02 -7.11
C SER A 542 19.09 -27.21 -7.35
N GLN A 543 19.01 -25.88 -7.30
CA GLN A 543 20.11 -25.00 -7.71
C GLN A 543 20.68 -24.26 -6.49
N VAL A 544 21.99 -24.32 -6.31
CA VAL A 544 22.73 -23.62 -5.25
C VAL A 544 23.66 -22.59 -5.88
N PHE A 545 23.61 -21.34 -5.44
CA PHE A 545 24.48 -20.27 -5.93
C PHE A 545 25.32 -19.72 -4.78
N ILE A 546 26.65 -19.74 -4.95
CA ILE A 546 27.62 -19.29 -3.94
C ILE A 546 28.37 -18.07 -4.48
N VAL A 547 28.40 -16.99 -3.69
CA VAL A 547 29.13 -15.75 -3.99
C VAL A 547 30.25 -15.56 -2.97
N GLY A 548 31.44 -15.16 -3.45
CA GLY A 548 32.62 -14.92 -2.60
C GLY A 548 33.56 -16.12 -2.45
N LEU A 549 33.29 -17.24 -3.12
CA LEU A 549 34.18 -18.40 -3.22
C LEU A 549 34.49 -18.71 -4.68
N SER A 550 35.75 -19.05 -4.97
CA SER A 550 36.17 -19.52 -6.29
C SER A 550 35.97 -21.03 -6.42
N LYS A 551 35.71 -21.50 -7.64
CA LYS A 551 35.56 -22.93 -7.99
C LYS A 551 36.76 -23.80 -7.58
N LYS A 552 37.93 -23.19 -7.35
CA LYS A 552 39.16 -23.87 -6.89
C LYS A 552 39.15 -24.25 -5.40
N ASN A 553 38.32 -23.61 -4.58
CA ASN A 553 38.17 -23.93 -3.16
C ASN A 553 37.06 -24.98 -2.98
N GLN A 554 37.42 -26.27 -2.94
CA GLN A 554 36.47 -27.37 -2.71
C GLN A 554 36.06 -27.45 -1.24
N GLN A 555 35.27 -26.47 -0.78
CA GLN A 555 34.67 -26.48 0.56
C GLN A 555 33.22 -26.98 0.56
N VAL A 556 32.67 -27.34 -0.61
CA VAL A 556 31.27 -27.76 -0.74
C VAL A 556 31.16 -29.28 -0.58
N PRO A 557 30.51 -29.78 0.48
CA PRO A 557 30.26 -31.21 0.66
C PRO A 557 29.17 -31.72 -0.31
N ASN A 558 29.00 -33.04 -0.37
CA ASN A 558 27.92 -33.65 -1.17
C ASN A 558 26.55 -33.34 -0.53
N ILE A 559 25.86 -32.33 -1.06
CA ILE A 559 24.57 -31.83 -0.56
C ILE A 559 23.49 -32.89 -0.64
N SER A 560 23.43 -33.68 -1.73
CA SER A 560 22.47 -34.78 -1.88
C SER A 560 22.61 -35.84 -0.79
N ARG A 561 23.86 -36.19 -0.43
CA ARG A 561 24.13 -37.12 0.67
C ARG A 561 23.68 -36.52 2.01
N MET A 562 24.03 -35.27 2.28
CA MET A 562 23.64 -34.58 3.53
C MET A 562 22.13 -34.44 3.68
N TYR A 563 21.43 -34.13 2.58
CA TYR A 563 19.97 -34.07 2.54
C TYR A 563 19.37 -35.43 2.92
N ARG A 564 19.85 -36.52 2.31
CA ARG A 564 19.37 -37.87 2.61
C ARG A 564 19.61 -38.27 4.06
N GLU A 565 20.82 -38.01 4.58
CA GLU A 565 21.15 -38.29 5.99
C GLU A 565 20.24 -37.52 6.95
N LYS A 566 19.95 -36.24 6.66
CA LYS A 566 19.02 -35.44 7.45
C LYS A 566 17.57 -35.88 7.30
N TYR A 567 17.13 -36.27 6.10
CA TYR A 567 15.79 -36.81 5.86
C TYR A 567 15.57 -38.10 6.66
N THR A 568 16.50 -39.06 6.58
CA THR A 568 16.42 -40.31 7.36
C THR A 568 16.48 -40.05 8.87
N SER A 569 17.29 -39.09 9.32
CA SER A 569 17.35 -38.72 10.73
C SER A 569 16.08 -38.04 11.25
N ALA A 570 15.39 -37.25 10.42
CA ALA A 570 14.21 -36.49 10.82
C ALA A 570 12.91 -37.31 10.72
N PHE A 571 12.80 -38.17 9.71
CA PHE A 571 11.56 -38.89 9.39
C PHE A 571 11.66 -40.42 9.56
N GLY A 572 12.86 -40.98 9.70
CA GLY A 572 13.05 -42.42 9.88
C GLY A 572 12.44 -43.24 8.73
N THR A 573 11.74 -44.34 9.06
CA THR A 573 10.97 -45.17 8.11
C THR A 573 9.54 -44.66 7.89
N HIS A 574 9.14 -43.59 8.58
CA HIS A 574 7.80 -43.02 8.48
C HIS A 574 7.83 -41.83 7.50
N SER A 575 7.00 -41.88 6.45
CA SER A 575 6.83 -40.74 5.54
C SER A 575 6.38 -39.50 6.32
N PRO A 576 6.80 -38.27 5.95
CA PRO A 576 6.32 -37.04 6.58
C PRO A 576 4.79 -36.99 6.54
N THR A 577 4.16 -37.29 7.66
CA THR A 577 2.71 -37.34 7.77
C THR A 577 2.15 -35.92 7.82
N ASN A 578 1.23 -35.60 6.90
CA ASN A 578 0.32 -34.44 6.93
C ASN A 578 0.96 -33.05 7.02
N THR A 579 1.98 -32.74 6.23
CA THR A 579 2.42 -31.33 6.05
C THR A 579 2.08 -30.80 4.67
N THR A 580 1.91 -29.48 4.55
CA THR A 580 1.60 -28.80 3.28
C THR A 580 2.61 -29.10 2.16
N VAL A 581 3.87 -29.41 2.48
CA VAL A 581 4.92 -29.66 1.49
C VAL A 581 5.32 -31.13 1.51
N VAL A 582 5.11 -31.82 0.38
CA VAL A 582 5.59 -33.19 0.20
C VAL A 582 7.09 -33.16 -0.13
N LEU A 583 7.89 -33.63 0.82
CA LEU A 583 9.35 -33.70 0.72
C LEU A 583 9.77 -35.05 0.09
N PRO A 584 10.54 -35.06 -1.02
CA PRO A 584 11.09 -36.29 -1.59
C PRO A 584 12.23 -36.84 -0.73
N GLU A 585 12.40 -38.16 -0.72
CA GLU A 585 13.48 -38.85 0.03
C GLU A 585 14.89 -38.51 -0.51
N THR A 586 15.00 -38.34 -1.83
CA THR A 586 16.25 -37.99 -2.51
C THR A 586 16.10 -36.72 -3.34
N MET A 587 17.16 -35.91 -3.40
CA MET A 587 17.23 -34.68 -4.19
C MET A 587 18.61 -34.51 -4.80
N ASP A 588 18.65 -34.05 -6.04
CA ASP A 588 19.87 -33.68 -6.74
C ASP A 588 20.10 -32.16 -6.68
N PHE A 589 21.37 -31.77 -6.49
CA PHE A 589 21.79 -30.39 -6.34
C PHE A 589 22.90 -30.04 -7.33
N GLU A 590 22.75 -28.90 -8.01
CA GLU A 590 23.77 -28.30 -8.87
C GLU A 590 24.31 -27.03 -8.21
N VAL A 591 25.64 -26.91 -8.12
CA VAL A 591 26.32 -25.78 -7.46
C VAL A 591 26.97 -24.87 -8.49
N SER A 592 26.54 -23.61 -8.51
CA SER A 592 27.05 -22.54 -9.35
C SER A 592 27.81 -21.50 -8.50
N TYR A 593 29.00 -21.11 -8.97
CA TYR A 593 29.81 -20.06 -8.33
C TYR A 593 29.62 -18.75 -9.09
N CYS A 594 29.21 -17.69 -8.38
CA CYS A 594 28.93 -16.38 -8.95
C CYS A 594 29.87 -15.32 -8.37
N ASN A 595 30.22 -14.30 -9.15
CA ASN A 595 31.14 -13.25 -8.70
C ASN A 595 30.44 -12.14 -7.91
N SER A 596 29.12 -12.01 -8.07
CA SER A 596 28.32 -10.96 -7.43
C SER A 596 26.89 -11.42 -7.12
N GLU A 597 26.23 -10.71 -6.19
CA GLU A 597 24.80 -10.90 -5.87
C GLU A 597 23.93 -10.76 -7.13
N SER A 598 24.21 -9.77 -7.98
CA SER A 598 23.45 -9.51 -9.22
C SER A 598 23.53 -10.67 -10.21
N GLU A 599 24.69 -11.32 -10.33
CA GLU A 599 24.89 -12.48 -11.20
C GLU A 599 24.10 -13.69 -10.69
N ALA A 600 24.13 -13.94 -9.38
CA ALA A 600 23.35 -15.01 -8.76
C ALA A 600 21.84 -14.80 -8.96
N LEU A 601 21.33 -13.58 -8.75
CA LEU A 601 19.91 -13.26 -8.96
C LEU A 601 19.48 -13.38 -10.44
N LYS A 602 20.35 -13.02 -11.40
CA LYS A 602 20.09 -13.25 -12.83
C LYS A 602 20.03 -14.74 -13.17
N ALA A 603 20.88 -15.56 -12.54
CA ALA A 603 20.85 -17.00 -12.71
C ALA A 603 19.56 -17.60 -12.13
N ILE A 604 19.14 -17.18 -10.93
CA ILE A 604 17.85 -17.54 -10.34
C ILE A 604 16.69 -17.17 -11.26
N ASN A 605 16.71 -15.96 -11.82
CA ASN A 605 15.69 -15.51 -12.78
C ASN A 605 15.60 -16.43 -14.00
N LYS A 606 16.74 -16.85 -14.56
CA LYS A 606 16.78 -17.80 -15.69
C LYS A 606 16.16 -19.14 -15.32
N THR A 607 16.49 -19.67 -14.13
CA THR A 607 15.94 -20.94 -13.64
C THR A 607 14.42 -20.85 -13.43
N LEU A 608 13.93 -19.78 -12.82
CA LEU A 608 12.49 -19.55 -12.62
C LEU A 608 11.74 -19.39 -13.95
N SER A 609 12.29 -18.64 -14.91
CA SER A 609 11.70 -18.51 -16.25
C SER A 609 11.60 -19.87 -16.95
N ASN A 610 12.66 -20.69 -16.90
CA ASN A 610 12.66 -22.03 -17.49
C ASN A 610 11.60 -22.93 -16.83
N TYR A 611 11.42 -22.83 -15.51
CA TYR A 611 10.39 -23.57 -14.79
C TYR A 611 8.98 -23.18 -15.27
N LEU A 612 8.70 -21.88 -15.37
CA LEU A 612 7.42 -21.34 -15.83
C LEU A 612 7.08 -21.72 -17.28
N ASP A 613 8.10 -21.81 -18.14
CA ASP A 613 7.94 -22.25 -19.53
C ASP A 613 7.65 -23.76 -19.64
N THR A 614 8.24 -24.57 -18.75
CA THR A 614 8.13 -26.04 -18.77
C THR A 614 6.86 -26.53 -18.06
N ARG A 615 6.50 -25.92 -16.92
CA ARG A 615 5.37 -26.32 -16.08
C ARG A 615 4.49 -25.13 -15.75
N ARG A 616 3.25 -25.14 -16.26
CA ARG A 616 2.19 -24.23 -15.82
C ARG A 616 1.32 -24.93 -14.77
N GLY A 617 1.86 -25.04 -13.55
CA GLY A 617 1.17 -25.62 -12.40
C GLY A 617 0.77 -24.58 -11.35
N LYS A 618 0.14 -25.04 -10.26
CA LYS A 618 -0.22 -24.23 -9.09
C LYS A 618 1.00 -23.95 -8.22
N ALA A 619 1.96 -23.18 -8.73
CA ALA A 619 3.22 -22.94 -8.02
C ALA A 619 3.15 -21.71 -7.11
N ILE A 620 3.71 -21.83 -5.90
CA ILE A 620 3.87 -20.74 -4.93
C ILE A 620 5.35 -20.66 -4.54
N LEU A 621 5.93 -19.46 -4.51
CA LEU A 621 7.31 -19.24 -4.12
C LEU A 621 7.42 -18.82 -2.65
N ALA A 622 8.05 -19.62 -1.80
CA ALA A 622 8.41 -19.27 -0.43
C ALA A 622 9.81 -18.65 -0.40
N ILE A 623 9.92 -17.38 -0.02
CA ILE A 623 11.17 -16.62 -0.02
C ILE A 623 11.63 -16.42 1.43
N ASN A 624 12.71 -17.08 1.82
CA ASN A 624 13.46 -16.81 3.04
C ASN A 624 14.70 -15.98 2.67
N SER A 625 14.65 -14.67 2.88
CA SER A 625 15.76 -13.79 2.53
C SER A 625 15.79 -12.53 3.38
N PRO A 626 16.97 -12.07 3.83
CA PRO A 626 17.11 -10.77 4.51
C PRO A 626 16.92 -9.57 3.57
N ARG A 627 16.98 -9.76 2.24
CA ARG A 627 16.71 -8.70 1.26
C ARG A 627 15.21 -8.51 1.08
N SER A 628 14.80 -7.26 0.84
CA SER A 628 13.41 -6.92 0.53
C SER A 628 12.96 -7.59 -0.79
N SER A 629 11.66 -7.85 -0.91
CA SER A 629 11.07 -8.39 -2.14
C SER A 629 11.30 -7.48 -3.34
N ALA A 630 11.22 -6.15 -3.15
CA ALA A 630 11.50 -5.16 -4.19
C ALA A 630 12.92 -5.28 -4.75
N HIS A 631 13.93 -5.46 -3.89
CA HIS A 631 15.32 -5.66 -4.30
C HIS A 631 15.50 -6.96 -5.10
N LEU A 632 14.88 -8.06 -4.66
CA LEU A 632 14.93 -9.33 -5.38
C LEU A 632 14.25 -9.23 -6.76
N ILE A 633 13.07 -8.60 -6.83
CA ILE A 633 12.29 -8.42 -8.07
C ILE A 633 13.04 -7.55 -9.09
N GLN A 634 13.80 -6.55 -8.64
CA GLN A 634 14.59 -5.67 -9.51
C GLN A 634 15.58 -6.47 -10.37
N HIS A 635 16.22 -7.50 -9.79
CA HIS A 635 17.19 -8.35 -10.48
C HIS A 635 16.61 -9.66 -11.02
N ALA A 636 15.53 -10.17 -10.41
CA ALA A 636 14.84 -11.39 -10.78
C ALA A 636 13.32 -11.16 -11.00
N ARG A 637 12.98 -10.58 -12.15
CA ARG A 637 11.60 -10.24 -12.54
C ARG A 637 10.64 -11.44 -12.60
N ALA A 638 11.15 -12.65 -12.85
CA ALA A 638 10.36 -13.88 -12.89
C ALA A 638 9.65 -14.21 -11.55
N ILE A 639 10.08 -13.59 -10.44
CA ILE A 639 9.36 -13.68 -9.16
C ILE A 639 7.94 -13.11 -9.27
N THR A 640 7.74 -12.03 -10.05
CA THR A 640 6.42 -11.38 -10.20
C THR A 640 5.39 -12.22 -10.95
N SER A 641 5.83 -13.24 -11.69
CA SER A 641 4.97 -14.19 -12.40
C SER A 641 4.48 -15.35 -11.53
N LEU A 642 4.84 -15.38 -10.24
CA LEU A 642 4.36 -16.35 -9.27
C LEU A 642 3.79 -15.63 -8.05
N PRO A 643 2.76 -16.17 -7.38
CA PRO A 643 2.46 -15.77 -6.03
C PRO A 643 3.61 -16.16 -5.10
N PHE A 644 3.97 -15.29 -4.15
CA PHE A 644 5.07 -15.56 -3.22
C PHE A 644 4.75 -15.19 -1.78
N VAL A 645 5.24 -16.00 -0.84
CA VAL A 645 5.16 -15.77 0.61
C VAL A 645 6.55 -15.49 1.17
N ARG A 646 6.64 -14.62 2.17
CA ARG A 646 7.88 -14.23 2.83
C ARG A 646 8.04 -14.96 4.15
N ILE A 647 9.21 -15.56 4.34
CA ILE A 647 9.63 -16.17 5.60
C ILE A 647 10.59 -15.20 6.29
N PRO A 648 10.35 -14.82 7.56
CA PRO A 648 11.26 -13.99 8.32
C PRO A 648 12.66 -14.63 8.40
N SER A 649 13.69 -13.87 8.02
CA SER A 649 15.08 -14.29 8.19
C SER A 649 15.60 -13.81 9.55
N LEU A 650 16.16 -14.69 10.38
CA LEU A 650 16.75 -14.29 11.66
C LEU A 650 18.12 -13.65 11.44
N GLN A 651 18.47 -12.62 12.21
CA GLN A 651 19.79 -11.98 12.09
C GLN A 651 20.93 -12.94 12.44
N GLU A 652 20.69 -13.91 13.33
CA GLU A 652 21.64 -14.96 13.68
C GLU A 652 21.99 -15.85 12.48
N ASP A 653 21.09 -15.96 11.50
CA ASP A 653 21.30 -16.78 10.31
C ASP A 653 22.34 -16.17 9.36
N ASN A 654 22.66 -14.89 9.52
CA ASN A 654 23.60 -14.14 8.69
C ASN A 654 25.04 -14.13 9.26
N ARG A 655 25.32 -14.84 10.36
CA ARG A 655 26.67 -14.93 10.93
C ARG A 655 27.45 -16.07 10.27
N PHE A 656 28.49 -15.73 9.51
CA PHE A 656 29.31 -16.70 8.79
C PHE A 656 30.68 -16.89 9.47
N GLU A 657 31.06 -18.13 9.71
CA GLU A 657 32.42 -18.47 10.17
C GLU A 657 33.49 -18.06 9.13
N ALA A 658 34.74 -17.86 9.55
CA ALA A 658 35.77 -17.32 8.67
C ALA A 658 36.23 -18.31 7.57
N LEU A 659 36.41 -19.59 7.90
CA LEU A 659 37.06 -20.57 7.00
C LEU A 659 36.15 -21.70 6.49
N THR A 660 35.05 -22.01 7.17
CA THR A 660 34.18 -23.19 6.90
C THR A 660 32.69 -22.87 6.89
N TRP A 661 32.31 -21.69 6.39
CA TRP A 661 30.93 -21.20 6.52
C TRP A 661 29.89 -21.91 5.63
N VAL A 662 30.30 -22.58 4.55
CA VAL A 662 29.34 -23.15 3.57
C VAL A 662 28.58 -24.36 4.12
N GLN A 663 29.27 -25.29 4.79
CA GLN A 663 28.65 -26.52 5.31
C GLN A 663 27.59 -26.24 6.39
N PRO A 664 27.82 -25.37 7.40
CA PRO A 664 26.80 -24.97 8.36
C PRO A 664 25.56 -24.35 7.71
N ILE A 665 25.74 -23.52 6.68
CA ILE A 665 24.61 -22.89 5.96
C ILE A 665 23.81 -23.92 5.17
N ILE A 666 24.46 -24.88 4.51
CA ILE A 666 23.76 -25.97 3.82
C ILE A 666 22.91 -26.77 4.81
N LEU A 667 23.46 -27.12 5.98
CA LEU A 667 22.71 -27.83 7.03
C LEU A 667 21.51 -27.01 7.51
N ARG A 668 21.68 -25.69 7.68
CA ARG A 668 20.60 -24.77 8.05
C ARG A 668 19.53 -24.68 6.97
N MET A 669 19.93 -24.55 5.71
CA MET A 669 19.02 -24.53 4.55
C MET A 669 18.20 -25.82 4.46
N ILE A 670 18.85 -26.98 4.61
CA ILE A 670 18.16 -28.28 4.62
C ILE A 670 17.17 -28.34 5.77
N LYS A 671 17.58 -27.97 6.99
CA LYS A 671 16.69 -27.93 8.16
C LYS A 671 15.47 -27.04 7.90
N ALA A 672 15.69 -25.82 7.41
CA ALA A 672 14.63 -24.86 7.11
C ALA A 672 13.67 -25.37 6.00
N TYR A 673 14.19 -26.09 5.01
CA TYR A 673 13.35 -26.73 3.99
C TYR A 673 12.52 -27.89 4.55
N MET A 674 13.06 -28.68 5.49
CA MET A 674 12.29 -29.75 6.16
C MET A 674 11.18 -29.19 7.05
N GLU A 675 11.40 -28.02 7.68
CA GLU A 675 10.42 -27.32 8.53
C GLU A 675 9.45 -26.43 7.72
N LEU A 676 9.63 -26.32 6.40
CA LEU A 676 8.82 -25.45 5.55
C LEU A 676 7.34 -25.85 5.57
N GLY A 677 7.05 -27.15 5.54
CA GLY A 677 5.67 -27.65 5.54
C GLY A 677 4.86 -27.19 6.75
N THR A 678 5.42 -27.40 7.94
CA THR A 678 4.77 -27.00 9.22
C THR A 678 4.62 -25.49 9.33
N TRP A 679 5.61 -24.72 8.86
CA TRP A 679 5.52 -23.26 8.83
C TRP A 679 4.41 -22.76 7.90
N LEU A 680 4.25 -23.36 6.72
CA LEU A 680 3.18 -23.02 5.78
C LEU A 680 1.80 -23.42 6.33
N ASP A 681 1.68 -24.57 7.00
CA ASP A 681 0.45 -25.00 7.66
C ASP A 681 -0.02 -23.96 8.69
N GLU A 682 0.90 -23.46 9.52
CA GLU A 682 0.60 -22.41 10.49
C GLU A 682 0.17 -21.11 9.80
N LYS A 683 0.87 -20.69 8.74
CA LYS A 683 0.53 -19.49 7.95
C LYS A 683 -0.84 -19.58 7.26
N VAL A 684 -1.21 -20.73 6.70
CA VAL A 684 -2.55 -20.96 6.14
C VAL A 684 -3.61 -20.84 7.23
N ALA A 685 -3.33 -21.37 8.42
CA ALA A 685 -4.26 -21.26 9.54
C ALA A 685 -4.39 -19.81 10.06
N GLN A 686 -3.30 -19.03 10.08
CA GLN A 686 -3.34 -17.57 10.33
C GLN A 686 -4.21 -16.85 9.29
N ALA A 687 -4.07 -17.18 8.01
CA ALA A 687 -4.86 -16.61 6.91
C ALA A 687 -6.36 -16.88 7.08
N ARG A 688 -6.73 -18.12 7.46
CA ARG A 688 -8.12 -18.51 7.77
C ARG A 688 -8.68 -17.76 8.97
N TYR A 689 -7.87 -17.60 10.02
CA TYR A 689 -8.28 -16.93 11.26
C TYR A 689 -8.52 -15.42 11.06
N ALA A 690 -7.58 -14.72 10.41
CA ALA A 690 -7.68 -13.28 10.17
C ALA A 690 -8.41 -12.88 8.90
N ASN A 691 -8.79 -13.84 8.05
CA ASN A 691 -9.35 -13.59 6.72
C ASN A 691 -8.46 -12.64 5.90
N ILE A 692 -7.16 -12.96 5.82
CA ILE A 692 -6.14 -12.22 5.07
C ILE A 692 -5.59 -13.16 3.99
N PRO A 693 -5.36 -12.71 2.74
CA PRO A 693 -4.72 -13.55 1.73
C PRO A 693 -3.39 -14.11 2.21
N PHE A 694 -3.18 -15.40 1.99
CA PHE A 694 -2.04 -16.17 2.50
C PHE A 694 -0.67 -15.50 2.24
N CYS A 695 -0.44 -14.99 1.03
CA CYS A 695 0.82 -14.36 0.64
C CYS A 695 0.93 -12.87 1.01
N ASN A 696 -0.09 -12.28 1.63
CA ASN A 696 -0.09 -10.87 2.06
C ASN A 696 0.09 -10.69 3.58
N ILE A 697 0.21 -11.77 4.34
CA ILE A 697 0.53 -11.71 5.77
C ILE A 697 1.96 -11.18 5.94
N SER A 698 2.12 -10.17 6.80
CA SER A 698 3.42 -9.57 7.12
C SER A 698 4.39 -10.57 7.81
N ASP A 699 5.64 -10.14 7.96
CA ASP A 699 6.68 -10.88 8.66
C ASP A 699 6.36 -11.04 10.17
N ASP A 700 5.66 -10.07 10.78
CA ASP A 700 5.05 -10.17 12.11
C ASP A 700 3.52 -10.36 11.97
N PRO A 701 3.01 -11.61 12.07
CA PRO A 701 1.60 -11.89 11.83
C PRO A 701 0.71 -11.36 12.93
N CYS A 702 1.13 -11.42 14.19
CA CYS A 702 0.25 -11.10 15.32
C CYS A 702 -0.13 -9.61 15.31
N LEU A 703 0.86 -8.73 15.09
CA LEU A 703 0.61 -7.29 14.97
C LEU A 703 -0.27 -6.97 13.75
N PHE A 704 0.09 -7.52 12.58
CA PHE A 704 -0.63 -7.24 11.35
C PHE A 704 -2.07 -7.77 11.36
N MET A 705 -2.30 -8.95 11.93
CA MET A 705 -3.64 -9.52 12.11
C MET A 705 -4.46 -8.66 13.07
N ALA A 706 -3.88 -8.18 14.17
CA ALA A 706 -4.55 -7.27 15.11
C ALA A 706 -4.96 -5.97 14.41
N ASP A 707 -4.05 -5.33 13.66
CA ASP A 707 -4.32 -4.12 12.89
C ASP A 707 -5.48 -4.30 11.92
N VAL A 708 -5.44 -5.36 11.10
CA VAL A 708 -6.47 -5.63 10.09
C VAL A 708 -7.82 -5.95 10.74
N MET A 709 -7.84 -6.76 11.79
CA MET A 709 -9.07 -7.10 12.50
C MET A 709 -9.69 -5.87 13.17
N PHE A 710 -8.87 -5.04 13.82
CA PHE A 710 -9.32 -3.81 14.47
C PHE A 710 -9.80 -2.77 13.46
N ALA A 711 -9.05 -2.54 12.37
CA ALA A 711 -9.46 -1.64 11.29
C ALA A 711 -10.79 -2.07 10.64
N ARG A 712 -10.99 -3.37 10.38
CA ARG A 712 -12.29 -3.86 9.88
C ARG A 712 -13.42 -3.60 10.86
N LYS A 713 -13.18 -3.76 12.17
CA LYS A 713 -14.18 -3.49 13.20
C LYS A 713 -14.53 -2.00 13.28
N LEU A 714 -13.54 -1.11 13.14
CA LEU A 714 -13.76 0.34 13.06
C LEU A 714 -14.61 0.71 11.82
N ILE A 715 -14.29 0.14 10.65
CA ILE A 715 -15.09 0.35 9.42
C ILE A 715 -16.54 -0.11 9.62
N GLN A 716 -16.76 -1.29 10.23
CA GLN A 716 -18.10 -1.82 10.52
C GLN A 716 -18.91 -0.93 11.47
N ASN A 717 -18.24 -0.14 12.31
CA ASN A 717 -18.84 0.78 13.26
C ASN A 717 -18.92 2.22 12.73
N ASP A 718 -18.76 2.44 11.41
CA ASP A 718 -18.76 3.76 10.76
C ASP A 718 -17.72 4.74 11.35
N MET A 719 -16.51 4.26 11.57
CA MET A 719 -15.37 5.06 12.06
C MET A 719 -14.32 5.22 10.97
N VAL A 720 -13.63 6.36 11.00
CA VAL A 720 -12.49 6.66 10.10
C VAL A 720 -11.22 6.03 10.67
N LEU A 721 -10.37 5.49 9.80
CA LEU A 721 -9.11 4.86 10.21
C LEU A 721 -8.00 5.89 10.43
N TRP A 722 -7.18 5.66 11.46
CA TRP A 722 -5.93 6.40 11.70
C TRP A 722 -4.68 5.60 11.30
N TRP A 723 -4.83 4.69 10.33
CA TRP A 723 -3.76 3.80 9.86
C TRP A 723 -2.53 4.59 9.42
N SER A 724 -1.38 4.34 10.03
CA SER A 724 -0.13 5.00 9.67
C SER A 724 1.04 4.02 9.64
N ALA A 725 1.96 4.21 8.71
CA ALA A 725 3.27 3.54 8.74
C ALA A 725 4.30 4.27 9.62
N ARG A 726 3.94 5.45 10.16
CA ARG A 726 4.73 6.21 11.12
C ARG A 726 4.36 5.77 12.53
N SER A 727 5.16 6.17 13.52
CA SER A 727 4.87 5.94 14.93
C SER A 727 3.69 6.77 15.46
N LEU A 728 3.14 7.70 14.66
CA LEU A 728 2.03 8.57 15.03
C LEU A 728 0.78 8.21 14.22
N PRO A 729 -0.42 8.19 14.85
CA PRO A 729 -1.68 7.93 14.15
C PRO A 729 -2.00 9.03 13.14
N ASP A 730 -2.73 8.70 12.07
CA ASP A 730 -3.27 9.71 11.12
C ASP A 730 -4.44 10.46 11.78
N LEU A 731 -4.20 11.72 12.17
CA LEU A 731 -5.16 12.60 12.85
C LEU A 731 -5.60 13.77 11.96
N GLY A 732 -5.38 13.65 10.65
CA GLY A 732 -5.83 14.63 9.69
C GLY A 732 -5.03 15.92 9.68
N GLY A 733 -3.74 15.87 10.05
CA GLY A 733 -2.83 17.02 10.08
C GLY A 733 -2.51 17.57 11.47
N ARG A 734 -2.99 16.92 12.54
CA ARG A 734 -2.76 17.29 13.95
C ARG A 734 -1.77 16.37 14.68
N GLU A 735 -1.02 15.55 13.94
CA GLU A 735 -0.25 14.46 14.51
C GLU A 735 0.87 14.95 15.44
N GLU A 736 1.57 16.02 15.04
CA GLU A 736 2.70 16.57 15.82
C GLU A 736 2.21 17.36 17.04
N ASP A 737 1.19 18.19 16.86
CA ASP A 737 0.63 19.04 17.92
C ASP A 737 0.08 18.21 19.09
N GLU A 738 -0.63 17.12 18.79
CA GLU A 738 -1.21 16.25 19.82
C GLU A 738 -0.23 15.20 20.36
N SER A 739 0.91 14.98 19.70
CA SER A 739 1.98 14.13 20.24
C SER A 739 2.76 14.84 21.34
N LEU A 740 2.88 16.18 21.30
CA LEU A 740 3.64 16.96 22.29
C LEU A 740 2.99 16.96 23.68
N ALA A 741 1.69 16.68 23.77
CA ALA A 741 0.94 16.64 25.02
C ALA A 741 1.07 15.29 25.78
N MET A 742 1.72 14.28 25.19
CA MET A 742 1.86 12.95 25.81
C MET A 742 3.07 12.90 26.73
N ASN A 743 2.83 12.79 28.05
CA ASN A 743 3.88 12.54 29.04
C ASN A 743 4.53 11.16 28.82
N GLU A 744 5.80 11.02 29.21
CA GLU A 744 6.49 9.73 29.19
C GLU A 744 5.74 8.75 30.11
N ILE A 745 5.26 7.65 29.52
CA ILE A 745 4.48 6.64 30.24
C ILE A 745 5.44 5.78 31.05
N VAL A 746 5.58 6.11 32.34
CA VAL A 746 6.42 5.35 33.26
C VAL A 746 5.61 4.22 33.90
N ASN A 747 6.09 2.98 33.72
CA ASN A 747 5.53 1.82 34.40
C ASN A 747 5.64 1.99 35.93
N THR A 748 4.59 1.64 36.64
CA THR A 748 4.60 1.75 38.10
C THR A 748 5.46 0.65 38.68
N GLU A 749 6.49 1.04 39.42
CA GLU A 749 7.39 0.15 40.13
C GLU A 749 7.39 0.49 41.62
N LEU A 750 7.20 -0.53 42.45
CA LEU A 750 7.30 -0.44 43.89
C LEU A 750 8.46 -1.33 44.31
N SER A 751 9.54 -0.76 44.85
CA SER A 751 10.68 -1.50 45.36
C SER A 751 10.97 -1.08 46.79
N TYR A 752 11.07 -2.04 47.70
CA TYR A 752 11.40 -1.84 49.10
C TYR A 752 12.72 -2.59 49.40
N PRO A 753 13.87 -1.92 49.29
CA PRO A 753 15.17 -2.51 49.60
C PRO A 753 15.22 -2.97 51.06
N GLY A 754 15.81 -4.14 51.31
CA GLY A 754 15.91 -4.68 52.66
C GLY A 754 16.26 -6.16 52.75
N VAL A 755 16.33 -6.65 53.98
CA VAL A 755 16.44 -8.08 54.31
C VAL A 755 15.10 -8.65 54.72
N TYR A 756 14.74 -9.75 54.08
CA TYR A 756 13.53 -10.51 54.35
C TYR A 756 13.91 -11.90 54.83
N GLU A 757 13.74 -12.14 56.13
CA GLU A 757 14.03 -13.43 56.77
C GLU A 757 12.85 -14.41 56.73
N THR A 758 11.65 -13.96 56.37
CA THR A 758 10.47 -14.81 56.19
C THR A 758 10.36 -15.27 54.74
N VAL A 759 9.57 -16.32 54.52
CA VAL A 759 9.45 -16.91 53.18
C VAL A 759 8.88 -15.89 52.22
N CYS A 760 9.63 -15.63 51.13
CA CYS A 760 9.20 -14.79 50.03
C CYS A 760 8.84 -15.66 48.82
N VAL A 761 7.88 -15.21 48.03
CA VAL A 761 7.51 -15.82 46.75
C VAL A 761 7.71 -14.81 45.63
N GLU A 762 8.27 -15.28 44.53
CA GLU A 762 8.32 -14.58 43.27
C GLU A 762 7.14 -15.03 42.39
N ILE A 763 6.32 -14.08 41.97
CA ILE A 763 5.09 -14.31 41.21
C ILE A 763 5.17 -13.54 39.91
N ASP A 764 4.97 -14.23 38.80
CA ASP A 764 4.74 -13.58 37.51
C ASP A 764 3.27 -13.17 37.40
N VAL A 765 3.06 -11.90 37.06
CA VAL A 765 1.75 -11.33 36.79
C VAL A 765 1.50 -11.40 35.29
N VAL A 766 0.60 -12.29 34.88
CA VAL A 766 0.30 -12.56 33.48
C VAL A 766 -1.10 -12.03 33.14
N ARG A 767 -1.27 -11.52 31.92
CA ARG A 767 -2.55 -11.01 31.40
C ARG A 767 -3.14 -9.79 32.14
N LEU A 768 -2.32 -8.94 32.77
CA LEU A 768 -2.79 -7.69 33.42
C LEU A 768 -3.56 -6.76 32.45
N CYS A 769 -3.01 -6.53 31.26
CA CYS A 769 -3.64 -5.70 30.22
C CYS A 769 -5.00 -6.27 29.78
N LEU A 770 -5.06 -7.58 29.53
CA LEU A 770 -6.30 -8.27 29.18
C LEU A 770 -7.34 -8.15 30.29
N ASN A 771 -6.96 -8.45 31.53
CA ASN A 771 -7.85 -8.36 32.69
C ASN A 771 -8.44 -6.95 32.84
N THR A 772 -7.60 -5.93 32.68
CA THR A 772 -8.00 -4.52 32.74
C THR A 772 -9.06 -4.18 31.69
N LEU A 773 -8.91 -4.67 30.46
CA LEU A 773 -9.87 -4.41 29.38
C LEU A 773 -11.18 -5.19 29.53
N MET A 774 -11.11 -6.42 30.04
CA MET A 774 -12.29 -7.26 30.29
C MET A 774 -13.15 -6.69 31.43
N GLU A 775 -12.49 -6.31 32.53
CA GLU A 775 -13.14 -5.83 33.77
C GLU A 775 -13.23 -4.30 33.85
N ALA A 776 -13.04 -3.60 32.74
CA ALA A 776 -13.07 -2.14 32.66
C ALA A 776 -14.33 -1.51 33.30
N ASN A 777 -15.50 -2.14 33.16
CA ASN A 777 -16.75 -1.65 33.78
C ASN A 777 -16.67 -1.70 35.31
N VAL A 778 -16.15 -2.80 35.86
CA VAL A 778 -16.04 -3.02 37.31
C VAL A 778 -15.01 -2.06 37.91
N VAL A 779 -13.91 -1.81 37.18
CA VAL A 779 -12.91 -0.80 37.56
C VAL A 779 -13.55 0.59 37.66
N ASN A 780 -14.40 0.96 36.69
CA ASN A 780 -15.10 2.25 36.71
C ASN A 780 -16.15 2.33 37.84
N GLU A 781 -16.90 1.25 38.10
CA GLU A 781 -17.91 1.19 39.18
C GLU A 781 -17.29 1.31 40.58
N LEU A 782 -16.13 0.67 40.79
CA LEU A 782 -15.40 0.75 42.06
C LEU A 782 -14.89 2.16 42.37
N GLU A 783 -14.72 3.00 41.35
CA GLU A 783 -14.30 4.39 41.48
C GLU A 783 -15.47 5.35 41.72
N GLY A 784 -16.69 4.99 41.32
CA GLY A 784 -17.90 5.83 41.45
C GLY A 784 -18.31 6.18 42.89
N THR A 785 -17.55 5.77 43.91
CA THR A 785 -17.86 6.01 45.33
C THR A 785 -16.80 6.83 46.08
N MET A 786 -15.71 7.27 45.42
CA MET A 786 -14.69 8.13 46.05
C MET A 786 -14.38 9.35 45.16
N GLY A 787 -14.57 10.55 45.72
CA GLY A 787 -14.78 11.79 44.96
C GLY A 787 -13.63 12.36 44.13
N LEU A 788 -14.01 13.32 43.28
CA LEU A 788 -13.19 14.32 42.55
C LEU A 788 -12.08 13.82 41.59
N GLY A 789 -11.93 12.52 41.39
CA GLY A 789 -10.97 11.93 40.43
C GLY A 789 -11.45 10.69 39.67
N GLY A 790 -12.77 10.43 39.65
CA GLY A 790 -13.36 9.29 38.93
C GLY A 790 -13.32 9.48 37.42
N PHE A 791 -13.29 8.36 36.67
CA PHE A 791 -13.35 8.30 35.19
C PHE A 791 -14.50 9.10 34.55
N ASP A 792 -15.50 9.49 35.33
CA ASP A 792 -16.68 10.24 34.91
C ASP A 792 -16.67 11.64 35.52
N ALA A 793 -15.68 12.47 35.15
CA ALA A 793 -15.84 13.90 35.29
C ALA A 793 -16.90 14.35 34.29
N VAL A 794 -18.17 14.14 34.66
CA VAL A 794 -19.33 14.76 34.02
C VAL A 794 -19.15 16.26 34.20
N VAL A 795 -18.49 16.91 33.24
CA VAL A 795 -18.76 18.31 32.95
C VAL A 795 -20.23 18.33 32.55
N GLY A 796 -21.09 18.84 33.43
CA GLY A 796 -22.53 18.83 33.25
C GLY A 796 -22.92 19.43 31.89
N HIS A 797 -23.44 18.59 31.00
CA HIS A 797 -24.05 19.05 29.77
C HIS A 797 -25.36 19.77 30.08
N THR A 798 -25.52 20.98 29.55
CA THR A 798 -26.84 21.64 29.50
C THR A 798 -27.66 21.05 28.37
N LEU A 799 -28.99 21.15 28.45
CA LEU A 799 -29.91 20.56 27.45
C LEU A 799 -29.63 21.00 25.99
N ASP A 800 -28.94 22.13 25.80
CA ASP A 800 -28.53 22.67 24.50
C ASP A 800 -27.39 21.86 23.82
N ASP A 801 -26.52 21.20 24.59
CA ASP A 801 -25.41 20.39 24.04
C ASP A 801 -25.92 19.09 23.39
N TYR A 802 -27.04 18.55 23.90
CA TYR A 802 -27.71 17.38 23.32
C TYR A 802 -28.31 17.67 21.94
N ALA A 803 -28.73 18.92 21.68
CA ALA A 803 -29.31 19.33 20.41
C ALA A 803 -28.25 19.45 19.29
N HIS A 804 -26.97 19.66 19.64
CA HIS A 804 -25.88 19.88 18.70
C HIS A 804 -24.98 18.64 18.48
N GLY A 805 -25.27 17.50 19.11
CA GLY A 805 -24.60 16.22 18.84
C GLY A 805 -23.18 16.08 19.40
N THR A 806 -22.73 17.00 20.25
CA THR A 806 -21.43 16.95 20.94
C THR A 806 -21.48 16.01 22.15
N ASN A 807 -21.53 14.71 21.89
CA ASN A 807 -21.32 13.67 22.91
C ASN A 807 -19.82 13.42 23.12
N THR A 808 -19.11 14.33 23.80
CA THR A 808 -17.73 14.09 24.26
C THR A 808 -17.71 13.79 25.74
N VAL A 809 -17.80 12.51 26.08
CA VAL A 809 -17.41 12.02 27.42
C VAL A 809 -15.89 11.90 27.42
N MET A 810 -15.20 12.73 28.21
CA MET A 810 -13.73 12.70 28.32
C MET A 810 -13.27 11.67 29.36
N TYR A 811 -12.41 10.75 28.95
CA TYR A 811 -11.77 9.76 29.83
C TYR A 811 -10.34 10.20 30.19
N GLY A 812 -10.15 10.74 31.39
CA GLY A 812 -8.84 11.23 31.85
C GLY A 812 -8.28 12.38 31.01
N GLU A 813 -6.96 12.55 30.99
CA GLU A 813 -6.25 13.55 30.15
C GLU A 813 -6.28 13.23 28.64
N GLY A 814 -6.94 12.14 28.20
CA GLY A 814 -6.91 11.65 26.81
C GLY A 814 -8.20 11.86 26.02
N MET A 815 -8.07 12.27 24.75
CA MET A 815 -9.17 12.54 23.80
C MET A 815 -9.84 11.29 23.19
N ILE A 816 -9.81 10.11 23.83
CA ILE A 816 -10.32 8.86 23.23
C ILE A 816 -11.84 8.71 23.42
N SER A 817 -12.56 8.34 22.36
CA SER A 817 -14.01 8.11 22.41
C SER A 817 -14.42 6.81 23.14
N ASN A 818 -15.56 6.83 23.85
CA ASN A 818 -16.16 5.61 24.43
C ASN A 818 -16.43 4.55 23.37
N LYS A 819 -16.82 4.97 22.17
CA LYS A 819 -17.09 4.08 21.05
C LYS A 819 -15.81 3.36 20.59
N THR A 820 -14.68 4.06 20.57
CA THR A 820 -13.36 3.51 20.26
C THR A 820 -12.94 2.48 21.30
N PHE A 821 -13.03 2.85 22.58
CA PHE A 821 -12.68 1.95 23.68
C PHE A 821 -13.59 0.71 23.74
N ALA A 822 -14.90 0.88 23.56
CA ALA A 822 -15.85 -0.23 23.47
C ALA A 822 -15.56 -1.14 22.27
N THR A 823 -15.13 -0.58 21.14
CA THR A 823 -14.72 -1.35 19.96
C THR A 823 -13.46 -2.18 20.23
N LEU A 824 -12.45 -1.58 20.89
CA LEU A 824 -11.25 -2.29 21.35
C LEU A 824 -11.61 -3.43 22.30
N ARG A 825 -12.45 -3.17 23.30
CA ARG A 825 -12.89 -4.20 24.24
C ARG A 825 -13.65 -5.33 23.53
N SER A 826 -14.53 -5.01 22.59
CA SER A 826 -15.29 -6.01 21.83
C SER A 826 -14.38 -6.97 21.06
N ILE A 827 -13.29 -6.47 20.46
CA ILE A 827 -12.36 -7.33 19.73
C ILE A 827 -11.52 -8.20 20.67
N VAL A 828 -11.10 -7.65 21.81
CA VAL A 828 -10.36 -8.40 22.84
C VAL A 828 -11.23 -9.48 23.47
N GLN A 829 -12.50 -9.19 23.75
CA GLN A 829 -13.48 -10.17 24.21
C GLN A 829 -13.67 -11.30 23.18
N GLN A 830 -13.68 -10.98 21.89
CA GLN A 830 -13.76 -11.98 20.83
C GLN A 830 -12.51 -12.89 20.81
N TRP A 831 -11.31 -12.32 20.91
CA TRP A 831 -10.06 -13.10 20.96
C TRP A 831 -10.02 -14.01 22.19
N PHE A 832 -10.41 -13.49 23.36
CA PHE A 832 -10.45 -14.25 24.60
C PHE A 832 -11.49 -15.37 24.57
N HIS A 833 -12.71 -15.09 24.08
CA HIS A 833 -13.74 -16.11 23.92
C HIS A 833 -13.26 -17.23 22.99
N GLN A 834 -12.64 -16.89 21.87
CA GLN A 834 -12.07 -17.86 20.94
C GLN A 834 -10.96 -18.71 21.59
N ALA A 835 -10.06 -18.10 22.37
CA ALA A 835 -9.02 -18.81 23.11
C ALA A 835 -9.61 -19.85 24.08
N MET A 836 -10.77 -19.55 24.69
CA MET A 836 -11.43 -20.46 25.63
C MET A 836 -12.24 -21.56 24.94
N THR A 837 -12.94 -21.24 23.85
CA THR A 837 -13.81 -22.20 23.14
C THR A 837 -13.06 -23.13 22.20
N ASP A 838 -12.05 -22.61 21.48
CA ASP A 838 -11.38 -23.34 20.41
C ASP A 838 -9.96 -23.75 20.84
N LYS A 839 -9.90 -24.75 21.74
CA LYS A 839 -8.61 -25.31 22.21
C LYS A 839 -7.77 -25.93 21.08
N SER A 840 -8.34 -26.14 19.90
CA SER A 840 -7.62 -26.65 18.72
C SER A 840 -6.84 -25.56 17.99
N SER A 841 -7.28 -24.29 18.12
CA SER A 841 -6.67 -23.13 17.48
C SER A 841 -5.91 -22.29 18.50
N ARG A 842 -4.57 -22.30 18.42
CA ARG A 842 -3.70 -21.52 19.33
C ARG A 842 -3.71 -20.02 19.03
N PHE A 843 -4.33 -19.59 17.93
CA PHE A 843 -4.28 -18.19 17.49
C PHE A 843 -5.00 -17.23 18.42
N GLY A 844 -6.15 -17.63 19.00
CA GLY A 844 -6.84 -16.78 19.99
C GLY A 844 -5.95 -16.47 21.19
N GLU A 845 -5.21 -17.47 21.69
CA GLU A 845 -4.26 -17.30 22.80
C GLU A 845 -3.06 -16.43 22.38
N HIS A 846 -2.50 -16.65 21.18
CA HIS A 846 -1.43 -15.79 20.65
C HIS A 846 -1.83 -14.33 20.48
N MET A 847 -3.05 -14.04 20.03
CA MET A 847 -3.59 -12.68 19.93
C MET A 847 -3.73 -12.02 21.31
N VAL A 848 -4.25 -12.77 22.28
CA VAL A 848 -4.40 -12.32 23.67
C VAL A 848 -3.05 -12.02 24.32
N ASP A 849 -2.06 -12.90 24.15
CA ASP A 849 -0.72 -12.70 24.71
C ASP A 849 0.02 -11.55 24.02
N SER A 850 -0.24 -11.34 22.73
CA SER A 850 0.34 -10.24 21.95
C SER A 850 -0.38 -8.89 22.13
N LEU A 851 -1.51 -8.85 22.83
CA LEU A 851 -2.35 -7.65 22.99
C LEU A 851 -1.56 -6.47 23.55
N HIS A 852 -0.82 -6.68 24.64
CA HIS A 852 -0.02 -5.60 25.25
C HIS A 852 1.09 -5.12 24.32
N ARG A 853 1.74 -6.06 23.60
CA ARG A 853 2.75 -5.74 22.58
C ARG A 853 2.13 -4.93 21.43
N TRP A 854 0.92 -5.26 20.99
CA TRP A 854 0.23 -4.56 19.91
C TRP A 854 -0.09 -3.11 20.29
N LEU A 855 -0.65 -2.87 21.48
CA LEU A 855 -0.95 -1.51 21.93
C LEU A 855 0.32 -0.65 22.13
N LEU A 856 1.40 -1.26 22.62
CA LEU A 856 2.67 -0.56 22.89
C LEU A 856 3.52 -0.31 21.63
N SER A 857 3.45 -1.19 20.63
CA SER A 857 4.43 -1.17 19.53
C SER A 857 4.16 -0.06 18.51
N PRO A 858 5.11 0.86 18.26
CA PRO A 858 4.97 1.89 17.23
C PRO A 858 5.09 1.35 15.80
N ILE A 859 5.37 0.04 15.64
CA ILE A 859 5.44 -0.65 14.35
C ILE A 859 4.04 -1.11 13.91
N SER A 860 3.08 -1.21 14.84
CA SER A 860 1.68 -1.48 14.53
C SER A 860 1.09 -0.31 13.75
N PHE A 861 0.36 -0.62 12.67
CA PHE A 861 -0.21 0.42 11.81
C PHE A 861 -1.40 1.14 12.44
N MET A 862 -2.04 0.53 13.44
CA MET A 862 -3.16 1.10 14.18
C MET A 862 -2.72 1.63 15.57
N HIS A 863 -1.42 1.79 15.79
CA HIS A 863 -0.87 2.31 17.03
C HIS A 863 -1.38 3.74 17.31
N ASP A 864 -1.94 3.94 18.50
CA ASP A 864 -2.31 5.25 19.02
C ASP A 864 -1.78 5.40 20.46
N PRO A 865 -0.80 6.29 20.69
CA PRO A 865 -0.25 6.54 22.02
C PRO A 865 -1.29 6.92 23.06
N SER A 866 -2.34 7.68 22.67
CA SER A 866 -3.40 8.09 23.61
C SER A 866 -4.30 6.92 24.01
N LEU A 867 -4.53 5.98 23.10
CA LEU A 867 -5.25 4.74 23.41
C LEU A 867 -4.43 3.89 24.39
N TYR A 868 -3.12 3.77 24.17
CA TYR A 868 -2.24 3.06 25.09
C TYR A 868 -2.15 3.76 26.45
N ALA A 869 -2.03 5.09 26.50
CA ALA A 869 -2.00 5.86 27.75
C ALA A 869 -3.26 5.65 28.60
N LEU A 870 -4.44 5.62 27.96
CA LEU A 870 -5.70 5.31 28.63
C LEU A 870 -5.66 3.90 29.25
N VAL A 871 -5.29 2.89 28.46
CA VAL A 871 -5.22 1.50 28.93
C VAL A 871 -4.16 1.34 30.03
N HIS A 872 -3.01 2.00 29.89
CA HIS A 872 -1.93 1.99 30.87
C HIS A 872 -2.35 2.61 32.20
N SER A 873 -3.05 3.75 32.16
CA SER A 873 -3.63 4.37 33.35
C SER A 873 -4.60 3.42 34.06
N MET A 874 -5.48 2.75 33.32
CA MET A 874 -6.37 1.72 33.88
C MET A 874 -5.58 0.54 34.46
N MET A 875 -4.52 0.07 33.77
CA MET A 875 -3.66 -1.01 34.26
C MET A 875 -2.98 -0.63 35.56
N LYS A 876 -2.48 0.62 35.68
CA LYS A 876 -1.89 1.16 36.90
C LYS A 876 -2.88 1.11 38.05
N LYS A 877 -4.14 1.48 37.83
CA LYS A 877 -5.18 1.43 38.85
C LYS A 877 -5.50 0.01 39.30
N VAL A 878 -5.72 -0.92 38.36
CA VAL A 878 -5.94 -2.35 38.66
C VAL A 878 -4.74 -2.94 39.41
N PHE A 879 -3.53 -2.59 38.99
CA PHE A 879 -2.29 -3.02 39.65
C PHE A 879 -2.17 -2.49 41.09
N MET A 880 -2.45 -1.20 41.32
CA MET A 880 -2.44 -0.64 42.67
C MET A 880 -3.52 -1.27 43.57
N GLN A 881 -4.68 -1.60 43.00
CA GLN A 881 -5.71 -2.35 43.71
C GLN A 881 -5.24 -3.76 44.08
N LEU A 882 -4.54 -4.46 43.17
CA LEU A 882 -3.95 -5.76 43.44
C LEU A 882 -2.92 -5.69 44.59
N VAL A 883 -2.04 -4.69 44.56
CA VAL A 883 -1.06 -4.41 45.63
C VAL A 883 -1.74 -4.14 46.97
N ALA A 884 -2.82 -3.35 46.97
CA ALA A 884 -3.60 -3.07 48.18
C ALA A 884 -4.25 -4.34 48.74
N GLU A 885 -4.74 -5.24 47.88
CA GLU A 885 -5.32 -6.51 48.28
C GLU A 885 -4.29 -7.49 48.86
N PHE A 886 -3.07 -7.56 48.31
CA PHE A 886 -1.99 -8.32 48.92
C PHE A 886 -1.70 -7.84 50.35
N LYS A 887 -1.61 -6.51 50.54
CA LYS A 887 -1.43 -5.91 51.87
C LYS A 887 -2.60 -6.22 52.81
N ARG A 888 -3.84 -6.12 52.32
CA ARG A 888 -5.06 -6.43 53.11
C ARG A 888 -5.11 -7.90 53.56
N LEU A 889 -4.59 -8.82 52.75
CA LEU A 889 -4.50 -10.25 53.08
C LEU A 889 -3.30 -10.61 53.98
N GLY A 890 -2.48 -9.62 54.37
CA GLY A 890 -1.35 -9.79 55.28
C GLY A 890 -0.02 -10.11 54.61
N ALA A 891 0.10 -9.94 53.29
CA ALA A 891 1.37 -10.05 52.57
C ALA A 891 2.04 -8.68 52.47
N ASN A 892 3.34 -8.61 52.74
CA ASN A 892 4.11 -7.40 52.49
C ASN A 892 4.75 -7.48 51.10
N VAL A 893 4.79 -6.35 50.40
CA VAL A 893 5.35 -6.26 49.05
C VAL A 893 6.82 -5.89 49.16
N VAL A 894 7.69 -6.73 48.61
CA VAL A 894 9.14 -6.47 48.49
C VAL A 894 9.42 -5.71 47.21
N PHE A 895 8.85 -6.21 46.12
CA PHE A 895 8.96 -5.63 44.79
C PHE A 895 7.67 -5.87 44.04
N ALA A 896 7.22 -4.91 43.24
CA ALA A 896 6.08 -5.10 42.35
C ALA A 896 6.17 -4.18 41.14
N ASN A 897 6.06 -4.75 39.95
CA ASN A 897 5.78 -4.06 38.71
C ASN A 897 4.67 -4.82 37.93
N PHE A 898 4.34 -4.39 36.71
CA PHE A 898 3.25 -4.99 35.92
C PHE A 898 3.48 -6.46 35.51
N HIS A 899 4.70 -6.97 35.63
CA HIS A 899 5.07 -8.31 35.17
C HIS A 899 5.49 -9.25 36.30
N LYS A 900 6.03 -8.70 37.40
CA LYS A 900 6.61 -9.46 38.50
C LYS A 900 6.24 -8.82 39.84
N VAL A 901 5.84 -9.67 40.78
CA VAL A 901 5.58 -9.30 42.17
C VAL A 901 6.34 -10.25 43.08
N VAL A 902 7.08 -9.68 44.03
CA VAL A 902 7.76 -10.40 45.11
C VAL A 902 7.04 -10.07 46.42
N LEU A 903 6.44 -11.08 47.02
CA LEU A 903 5.71 -10.95 48.28
C LEU A 903 6.44 -11.68 49.40
N THR A 904 6.41 -11.09 50.59
CA THR A 904 6.86 -11.76 51.81
C THR A 904 5.68 -12.07 52.73
N THR A 905 5.76 -13.22 53.40
CA THR A 905 4.75 -13.69 54.35
C THR A 905 5.17 -13.41 55.79
N SER A 906 4.24 -13.62 56.73
CA SER A 906 4.56 -13.68 58.16
C SER A 906 5.08 -15.07 58.60
N LYS A 907 5.34 -16.00 57.67
CA LYS A 907 5.68 -17.40 57.96
C LYS A 907 7.18 -17.63 57.76
N GLU A 908 7.81 -18.33 58.71
CA GLU A 908 9.26 -18.58 58.67
C GLU A 908 9.65 -19.79 57.82
N THR A 909 8.78 -20.79 57.68
CA THR A 909 9.07 -22.05 56.98
C THR A 909 8.22 -22.21 55.72
N LEU A 910 8.76 -22.89 54.70
CA LEU A 910 8.02 -23.12 53.44
C LEU A 910 6.73 -23.91 53.68
N GLU A 911 6.77 -24.93 54.54
CA GLU A 911 5.62 -25.78 54.85
C GLU A 911 4.42 -24.98 55.38
N SER A 912 4.67 -23.95 56.18
CA SER A 912 3.62 -23.07 56.72
C SER A 912 3.24 -21.94 55.76
N ALA A 913 4.14 -21.56 54.84
CA ALA A 913 3.90 -20.53 53.84
C ALA A 913 3.07 -21.02 52.64
N LEU A 914 3.20 -22.30 52.23
CA LEU A 914 2.49 -22.84 51.06
C LEU A 914 0.95 -22.74 51.19
N PRO A 915 0.31 -23.18 52.30
CA PRO A 915 -1.14 -23.02 52.46
C PRO A 915 -1.58 -21.55 52.50
N TYR A 916 -0.74 -20.66 53.04
CA TYR A 916 -1.01 -19.23 53.05
C TYR A 916 -1.04 -18.65 51.64
N PHE A 917 -0.06 -19.00 50.80
CA PHE A 917 -0.02 -18.55 49.41
C PHE A 917 -1.19 -19.13 48.60
N GLU A 918 -1.53 -20.41 48.77
CA GLU A 918 -2.72 -21.00 48.13
C GLU A 918 -4.01 -20.27 48.53
N TYR A 919 -4.17 -19.93 49.81
CA TYR A 919 -5.29 -19.12 50.28
C TYR A 919 -5.30 -17.72 49.66
N LEU A 920 -4.14 -17.07 49.59
CA LEU A 920 -3.98 -15.74 49.01
C LEU A 920 -4.34 -15.75 47.51
N TYR A 921 -3.84 -16.71 46.73
CA TYR A 921 -4.18 -16.85 45.31
C TYR A 921 -5.68 -17.09 45.10
N ARG A 922 -6.28 -18.03 45.85
CA ARG A 922 -7.72 -18.31 45.77
C ARG A 922 -8.58 -17.11 46.17
N SER A 923 -8.13 -16.32 47.14
CA SER A 923 -8.86 -15.14 47.60
C SER A 923 -8.84 -14.01 46.57
N ILE A 924 -7.74 -13.86 45.83
CA ILE A 924 -7.61 -12.87 44.76
C ILE A 924 -8.43 -13.28 43.54
N GLN A 925 -8.33 -14.55 43.11
CA GLN A 925 -9.09 -15.07 41.96
C GLN A 925 -10.60 -15.05 42.15
N ARG A 926 -11.10 -15.01 43.38
CA ARG A 926 -12.54 -14.87 43.68
C ARG A 926 -13.07 -13.45 43.48
N LYS A 927 -12.20 -12.44 43.38
CA LYS A 927 -12.63 -11.07 43.15
C LYS A 927 -12.82 -10.84 41.66
N GLN A 928 -13.98 -10.30 41.29
CA GLN A 928 -14.34 -10.04 39.89
C GLN A 928 -13.29 -9.20 39.16
N VAL A 929 -12.72 -8.18 39.81
CA VAL A 929 -11.67 -7.30 39.25
C VAL A 929 -10.43 -8.05 38.76
N PHE A 930 -10.17 -9.27 39.27
CA PHE A 930 -8.98 -10.06 38.95
C PHE A 930 -9.35 -11.41 38.31
N GLU A 931 -10.56 -11.57 37.79
CA GLU A 931 -11.07 -12.85 37.27
C GLU A 931 -10.18 -13.44 36.17
N VAL A 932 -9.66 -12.58 35.29
CA VAL A 932 -8.86 -12.98 34.13
C VAL A 932 -7.34 -12.91 34.42
N LEU A 933 -6.97 -12.32 35.56
CA LEU A 933 -5.57 -12.18 35.98
C LEU A 933 -4.98 -13.53 36.39
N ASP A 934 -3.81 -13.85 35.87
CA ASP A 934 -3.11 -15.09 36.18
C ASP A 934 -1.84 -14.81 36.98
N LEU A 935 -1.73 -15.43 38.16
CA LEU A 935 -0.62 -15.27 39.09
C LEU A 935 0.17 -16.57 39.16
N LYS A 936 1.36 -16.60 38.55
CA LYS A 936 2.18 -17.81 38.45
C LYS A 936 3.35 -17.75 39.43
N PRO A 937 3.38 -18.57 40.50
CA PRO A 937 4.53 -18.63 41.39
C PRO A 937 5.72 -19.28 40.68
N VAL A 938 6.84 -18.56 40.61
CA VAL A 938 8.08 -19.00 39.94
C VAL A 938 9.05 -19.62 40.94
N LEU A 939 9.40 -18.87 41.98
CA LEU A 939 10.43 -19.24 42.96
C LEU A 939 10.00 -18.91 44.38
N TYR A 940 10.52 -19.68 45.33
CA TYR A 940 10.38 -19.42 46.77
C TYR A 940 11.75 -19.18 47.38
N TRP A 941 11.85 -18.11 48.17
CA TRP A 941 13.06 -17.70 48.87
C TRP A 941 12.88 -17.90 50.37
N ASP A 942 13.84 -18.57 51.00
CA ASP A 942 13.85 -18.77 52.46
C ASP A 942 14.29 -17.49 53.18
N VAL A 943 15.35 -16.88 52.64
CA VAL A 943 15.88 -15.56 52.99
C VAL A 943 16.17 -14.82 51.69
N LEU A 944 15.75 -13.57 51.61
CA LEU A 944 15.97 -12.70 50.46
C LEU A 944 16.59 -11.38 50.91
N LEU A 945 17.72 -11.03 50.29
CA LEU A 945 18.39 -9.75 50.38
C LEU A 945 18.09 -9.00 49.07
N TRP A 946 17.32 -7.93 49.15
CA TRP A 946 16.80 -7.21 47.98
C TRP A 946 17.32 -5.79 47.95
N MET A 947 17.90 -5.36 46.82
CA MET A 947 18.27 -3.98 46.55
C MET A 947 17.35 -3.39 45.49
N ASP A 948 17.29 -4.02 44.31
CA ASP A 948 16.43 -3.65 43.19
C ASP A 948 16.20 -4.86 42.27
N GLU A 949 15.48 -4.68 41.15
CA GLU A 949 15.14 -5.75 40.21
C GLU A 949 16.37 -6.47 39.62
N LYS A 950 17.52 -5.79 39.52
CA LYS A 950 18.76 -6.32 38.91
C LYS A 950 19.80 -6.73 39.97
N ASN A 951 19.58 -6.36 41.24
CA ASN A 951 20.50 -6.54 42.35
C ASN A 951 19.78 -7.21 43.54
N TYR A 952 19.92 -8.52 43.67
CA TYR A 952 19.39 -9.29 44.81
C TYR A 952 20.15 -10.61 45.02
N ALA A 953 20.07 -11.15 46.24
CA ALA A 953 20.60 -12.48 46.56
C ALA A 953 19.75 -13.16 47.63
N GLY A 954 19.69 -14.49 47.60
CA GLY A 954 18.90 -15.23 48.58
C GLY A 954 19.19 -16.72 48.57
N VAL A 955 18.58 -17.43 49.53
CA VAL A 955 18.61 -18.89 49.57
C VAL A 955 17.32 -19.42 48.99
N MET A 956 17.39 -20.14 47.88
CA MET A 956 16.22 -20.74 47.23
C MET A 956 15.75 -21.97 48.00
N VAL A 957 14.44 -22.15 48.08
CA VAL A 957 13.86 -23.38 48.63
C VAL A 957 13.59 -24.36 47.49
N SER A 958 14.39 -25.43 47.40
CA SER A 958 14.14 -26.50 46.42
C SER A 958 12.90 -27.32 46.80
N ARG A 959 11.94 -27.45 45.88
CA ARG A 959 10.78 -28.37 46.03
C ARG A 959 11.17 -29.85 45.92
N THR A 960 12.34 -30.15 45.35
CA THR A 960 12.82 -31.52 45.15
C THR A 960 14.03 -31.82 46.03
N SER A 961 13.85 -32.84 46.87
CA SER A 961 14.84 -33.60 47.66
C SER A 961 15.16 -33.11 49.08
N ASN A 962 14.87 -34.01 50.02
CA ASN A 962 15.31 -34.06 51.42
C ASN A 962 16.85 -34.13 51.61
N GLN A 963 17.68 -33.77 50.61
CA GLN A 963 19.15 -33.95 50.66
C GLN A 963 19.98 -32.88 49.91
N GLY A 964 19.43 -31.71 49.56
CA GLY A 964 20.20 -30.62 48.93
C GLY A 964 20.82 -29.67 49.96
N GLN A 965 22.14 -29.45 49.91
CA GLN A 965 22.77 -28.35 50.67
C GLN A 965 22.15 -27.00 50.27
N PRO A 966 21.92 -26.07 51.22
CA PRO A 966 21.36 -24.75 50.92
C PRO A 966 22.31 -23.98 50.00
N MET A 967 21.85 -23.67 48.78
CA MET A 967 22.61 -22.93 47.78
C MET A 967 22.18 -21.46 47.78
N VAL A 968 23.15 -20.55 47.89
CA VAL A 968 22.91 -19.11 47.74
C VAL A 968 22.87 -18.79 46.24
N THR A 969 21.74 -18.28 45.79
CA THR A 969 21.57 -17.74 44.44
C THR A 969 21.64 -16.23 44.51
N LYS A 970 22.36 -15.63 43.58
CA LYS A 970 22.57 -14.19 43.54
C LYS A 970 22.53 -13.69 42.10
N LYS A 971 22.04 -12.46 41.96
CA LYS A 971 22.06 -11.70 40.72
C LYS A 971 22.45 -10.28 41.10
N TRP A 972 23.72 -9.96 40.93
CA TRP A 972 24.27 -8.64 41.24
C TRP A 972 24.76 -8.00 39.94
N ASN A 973 23.97 -7.11 39.35
CA ASN A 973 24.45 -6.32 38.22
C ASN A 973 25.66 -5.46 38.62
N ILE A 974 25.68 -4.95 39.86
CA ILE A 974 26.83 -4.21 40.41
C ILE A 974 28.13 -5.03 40.45
N GLU A 975 28.05 -6.37 40.52
CA GLU A 975 29.22 -7.26 40.50
C GLU A 975 29.89 -7.28 39.11
N GLU A 976 29.11 -7.11 38.03
CA GLU A 976 29.61 -7.16 36.66
C GLU A 976 30.44 -5.92 36.29
N TYR A 977 30.17 -4.77 36.90
CA TYR A 977 30.96 -3.54 36.68
C TYR A 977 32.27 -3.50 37.48
N LEU A 978 32.49 -4.43 38.42
CA LEU A 978 33.76 -4.51 39.15
C LEU A 978 34.84 -5.26 38.35
N PRO A 979 36.14 -4.92 38.55
CA PRO A 979 37.26 -5.66 37.97
C PRO A 979 37.27 -7.13 38.41
N PRO A 980 37.79 -8.07 37.59
CA PRO A 980 37.78 -9.52 37.88
C PRO A 980 38.19 -9.93 39.30
N VAL A 981 39.25 -9.30 39.86
CA VAL A 981 39.71 -9.58 41.23
C VAL A 981 38.68 -9.11 42.27
N ALA A 982 38.24 -7.85 42.17
CA ALA A 982 37.25 -7.25 43.07
C ALA A 982 35.89 -7.97 42.96
N ARG A 983 35.52 -8.40 41.75
CA ARG A 983 34.34 -9.20 41.45
C ARG A 983 34.34 -10.50 42.25
N SER A 984 35.41 -11.31 42.15
CA SER A 984 35.53 -12.58 42.88
C SER A 984 35.43 -12.40 44.40
N LEU A 985 36.03 -11.34 44.92
CA LEU A 985 35.99 -11.00 46.34
C LEU A 985 34.57 -10.58 46.78
N PHE A 986 33.93 -9.69 46.01
CA PHE A 986 32.58 -9.21 46.28
C PHE A 986 31.60 -10.39 46.27
N SER A 987 31.72 -11.24 45.26
CA SER A 987 30.97 -12.48 45.09
C SER A 987 31.03 -13.36 46.34
N LYS A 988 32.24 -13.58 46.88
CA LYS A 988 32.45 -14.43 48.06
C LYS A 988 31.89 -13.81 49.34
N GLN A 989 32.09 -12.52 49.56
CA GLN A 989 31.64 -11.86 50.79
C GLN A 989 30.11 -11.76 50.85
N THR A 990 29.46 -11.34 49.76
CA THR A 990 28.00 -11.23 49.72
C THR A 990 27.32 -12.59 49.87
N SER A 991 27.84 -13.63 49.22
CA SER A 991 27.35 -15.00 49.41
C SER A 991 27.53 -15.50 50.85
N ALA A 992 28.68 -15.23 51.47
CA ALA A 992 28.94 -15.63 52.85
C ALA A 992 27.98 -14.92 53.83
N PHE A 993 27.69 -13.64 53.60
CA PHE A 993 26.75 -12.86 54.40
C PHE A 993 25.32 -13.44 54.33
N VAL A 994 24.79 -13.68 53.12
CA VAL A 994 23.46 -14.27 52.93
C VAL A 994 23.37 -15.66 53.57
N PHE A 995 24.40 -16.50 53.40
CA PHE A 995 24.46 -17.82 54.01
C PHE A 995 24.46 -17.75 55.55
N LYS A 996 25.10 -16.73 56.14
CA LYS A 996 25.12 -16.53 57.59
C LYS A 996 23.78 -16.08 58.14
N ILE A 997 23.07 -15.17 57.47
CA ILE A 997 21.70 -14.80 57.83
C ILE A 997 20.82 -16.06 57.86
N PHE A 998 20.90 -16.87 56.82
CA PHE A 998 20.17 -18.14 56.75
C PHE A 998 20.59 -19.15 57.85
N SER A 999 21.89 -19.24 58.14
CA SER A 999 22.40 -20.12 59.19
C SER A 999 21.87 -19.72 60.58
N PHE A 1000 21.87 -18.42 60.88
CA PHE A 1000 21.33 -17.89 62.14
C PHE A 1000 19.82 -18.07 62.23
N LYS A 1001 19.09 -17.90 61.13
CA LYS A 1001 17.66 -18.22 61.06
C LYS A 1001 17.39 -19.68 61.44
N ARG A 1002 18.18 -20.64 60.93
CA ARG A 1002 18.04 -22.08 61.26
C ARG A 1002 18.49 -22.43 62.68
N GLN A 1003 19.51 -21.75 63.21
CA GLN A 1003 20.02 -21.98 64.56
C GLN A 1003 19.08 -21.43 65.64
N PHE A 1004 18.38 -20.33 65.35
CA PHE A 1004 17.48 -19.66 66.28
C PHE A 1004 16.07 -19.47 65.67
N PRO A 1005 15.27 -20.52 65.47
CA PRO A 1005 13.90 -20.40 64.94
C PRO A 1005 12.99 -19.59 65.89
N ARG A 1006 12.07 -18.76 65.36
CA ARG A 1006 11.11 -18.01 66.21
C ARG A 1006 9.84 -18.85 66.39
N ASP A 1007 9.42 -19.05 67.65
CA ASP A 1007 8.17 -19.74 67.97
C ASP A 1007 6.94 -18.85 67.69
N ILE A 1008 6.10 -19.25 66.72
CA ILE A 1008 4.89 -18.51 66.30
C ILE A 1008 3.79 -18.51 67.40
N GLY A 1009 3.93 -19.31 68.47
CA GLY A 1009 2.90 -19.48 69.51
C GLY A 1009 2.99 -18.59 70.74
N LYS A 1010 4.04 -17.75 70.91
CA LYS A 1010 4.31 -17.05 72.20
C LYS A 1010 4.42 -15.52 72.14
N GLN A 1011 3.85 -14.85 71.13
CA GLN A 1011 3.76 -13.38 71.09
C GLN A 1011 2.34 -12.87 71.37
N LEU A 1012 1.75 -13.28 72.50
CA LEU A 1012 0.52 -12.66 73.05
C LEU A 1012 0.67 -12.24 74.53
N LYS A 1013 1.90 -11.94 74.98
CA LYS A 1013 2.11 -11.17 76.21
C LYS A 1013 3.11 -10.06 75.93
N GLN A 1014 2.58 -8.89 75.58
CA GLN A 1014 3.30 -7.64 75.68
C GLN A 1014 3.69 -7.42 77.15
N THR A 1015 4.99 -7.40 77.39
CA THR A 1015 5.63 -6.69 78.50
C THR A 1015 6.74 -5.86 77.87
N ASP A 1016 6.76 -4.56 78.19
CA ASP A 1016 7.60 -3.48 77.62
C ASP A 1016 9.12 -3.62 77.85
N GLN A 1017 9.69 -4.82 77.72
CA GLN A 1017 11.13 -5.03 77.70
C GLN A 1017 11.51 -5.74 76.41
N SER A 1018 12.22 -5.02 75.54
CA SER A 1018 12.74 -5.52 74.27
C SER A 1018 13.77 -6.62 74.53
N ILE A 1019 13.34 -7.88 74.58
CA ILE A 1019 14.25 -9.03 74.59
C ILE A 1019 15.09 -8.93 73.30
N PRO A 1020 16.44 -8.85 73.38
CA PRO A 1020 17.29 -8.78 72.20
C PRO A 1020 17.14 -10.05 71.36
N ASP A 1021 16.89 -9.91 70.06
CA ASP A 1021 16.80 -11.05 69.16
C ASP A 1021 18.20 -11.68 68.97
N PRO A 1022 18.42 -12.95 69.37
CA PRO A 1022 19.72 -13.61 69.27
C PRO A 1022 20.22 -13.70 67.82
N ARG A 1023 19.35 -13.69 66.81
CA ARG A 1023 19.76 -13.63 65.40
C ARG A 1023 20.51 -12.33 65.10
N VAL A 1024 19.97 -11.21 65.60
CA VAL A 1024 20.49 -9.86 65.34
C VAL A 1024 21.81 -9.63 66.06
N GLU A 1025 21.92 -10.07 67.31
CA GLU A 1025 23.17 -9.95 68.08
C GLU A 1025 24.31 -10.75 67.43
N ASN A 1026 24.06 -12.00 67.03
CA ASN A 1026 25.05 -12.82 66.34
C ASN A 1026 25.41 -12.25 64.96
N LEU A 1027 24.46 -11.65 64.24
CA LEU A 1027 24.73 -11.00 62.96
C LEU A 1027 25.60 -9.74 63.15
N ARG A 1028 25.32 -8.90 64.15
CA ARG A 1028 26.15 -7.74 64.52
C ARG A 1028 27.57 -8.15 64.87
N LEU A 1029 27.73 -9.20 65.69
CA LEU A 1029 29.05 -9.75 66.05
C LEU A 1029 29.80 -10.27 64.81
N TYR A 1030 29.11 -10.97 63.91
CA TYR A 1030 29.69 -11.46 62.67
C TYR A 1030 30.20 -10.31 61.78
N VAL A 1031 29.41 -9.24 61.61
CA VAL A 1031 29.83 -8.06 60.83
C VAL A 1031 31.01 -7.37 61.50
N LYS A 1032 30.92 -7.11 62.81
CA LYS A 1032 31.93 -6.38 63.59
C LYS A 1032 33.28 -7.12 63.69
N GLN A 1033 33.28 -8.45 63.77
CA GLN A 1033 34.49 -9.23 63.98
C GLN A 1033 34.98 -9.89 62.68
N ASP A 1034 34.16 -10.75 62.09
CA ASP A 1034 34.61 -11.60 60.98
C ASP A 1034 34.65 -10.86 59.65
N VAL A 1035 33.57 -10.17 59.29
CA VAL A 1035 33.51 -9.40 58.04
C VAL A 1035 34.53 -8.26 58.08
N ALA A 1036 34.61 -7.55 59.20
CA ALA A 1036 35.60 -6.50 59.40
C ALA A 1036 37.04 -7.01 59.26
N ARG A 1037 37.42 -8.09 59.96
CA ARG A 1037 38.77 -8.67 59.85
C ARG A 1037 39.09 -9.12 58.43
N LYS A 1038 38.13 -9.69 57.70
CA LYS A 1038 38.31 -10.11 56.31
C LYS A 1038 38.46 -8.91 55.37
N MET A 1039 37.60 -7.90 55.47
CA MET A 1039 37.70 -6.69 54.64
C MET A 1039 39.00 -5.94 54.90
N LEU A 1040 39.38 -5.72 56.16
CA LEU A 1040 40.61 -5.01 56.53
C LEU A 1040 41.89 -5.75 56.13
N ARG A 1041 41.83 -7.05 55.82
CA ARG A 1041 42.93 -7.81 55.21
C ARG A 1041 42.95 -7.72 53.69
N VAL A 1042 41.77 -7.67 53.05
CA VAL A 1042 41.62 -7.68 51.60
C VAL A 1042 41.86 -6.29 50.98
N VAL A 1043 41.36 -5.23 51.62
CA VAL A 1043 41.44 -3.86 51.09
C VAL A 1043 42.89 -3.38 50.92
N PRO A 1044 43.81 -3.54 51.90
CA PRO A 1044 45.21 -3.14 51.71
C PRO A 1044 45.92 -3.91 50.59
N ASN A 1045 45.57 -5.18 50.38
CA ASN A 1045 46.12 -5.97 49.28
C ASN A 1045 45.64 -5.47 47.91
N LEU A 1046 44.37 -5.05 47.79
CA LEU A 1046 43.84 -4.46 46.56
C LEU A 1046 44.50 -3.09 46.26
N VAL A 1047 44.72 -2.28 47.29
CA VAL A 1047 45.43 -0.98 47.15
C VAL A 1047 46.86 -1.22 46.68
N ARG A 1048 47.58 -2.17 47.29
CA ARG A 1048 48.93 -2.54 46.85
C ARG A 1048 48.97 -3.06 45.40
N GLN A 1049 48.01 -3.89 45.02
CA GLN A 1049 47.89 -4.40 43.65
C GLN A 1049 47.59 -3.27 42.63
N GLN A 1050 46.82 -2.26 43.03
CA GLN A 1050 46.57 -1.07 42.23
C GLN A 1050 47.83 -0.19 42.08
N GLU A 1051 48.63 -0.04 43.14
CA GLU A 1051 49.94 0.64 43.07
C GLU A 1051 50.91 -0.12 42.15
N GLU A 1052 50.94 -1.44 42.25
CA GLU A 1052 51.72 -2.33 41.36
C GLU A 1052 51.21 -2.24 39.91
N GLN A 1053 49.91 -2.02 39.68
CA GLN A 1053 49.32 -1.81 38.35
C GLN A 1053 49.81 -0.52 37.67
N MET A 1054 50.08 0.55 38.44
CA MET A 1054 50.70 1.77 37.90
C MET A 1054 52.14 1.53 37.42
N ALA A 1055 52.81 0.49 37.93
CA ALA A 1055 54.15 0.07 37.51
C ALA A 1055 54.13 -1.01 36.39
N HIS A 1056 53.15 -1.92 36.41
CA HIS A 1056 52.95 -2.98 35.42
C HIS A 1056 51.45 -3.20 35.13
N PRO A 1057 50.94 -2.94 33.91
CA PRO A 1057 49.50 -3.04 33.64
C PRO A 1057 48.99 -4.49 33.71
N ASP A 1058 48.24 -4.80 34.76
CA ASP A 1058 47.53 -6.06 34.95
C ASP A 1058 46.11 -5.96 34.35
N PRO A 1059 45.74 -6.84 33.39
CA PRO A 1059 44.39 -6.87 32.83
C PRO A 1059 43.29 -7.22 33.86
N ASP A 1060 43.62 -7.86 34.99
CA ASP A 1060 42.64 -8.33 35.97
C ASP A 1060 42.11 -7.23 36.91
N LEU A 1061 42.68 -6.02 36.85
CA LEU A 1061 42.29 -4.83 37.63
C LEU A 1061 41.63 -3.74 36.78
N VAL A 1062 41.46 -3.97 35.48
CA VAL A 1062 40.79 -3.04 34.57
C VAL A 1062 39.27 -3.15 34.71
N PHE A 1063 38.59 -2.01 34.81
CA PHE A 1063 37.13 -1.96 34.83
C PHE A 1063 36.56 -2.37 33.46
N PRO A 1064 35.57 -3.27 33.42
CA PRO A 1064 34.92 -3.63 32.17
C PRO A 1064 34.04 -2.48 31.66
N GLN A 1065 34.19 -2.12 30.38
CA GLN A 1065 33.28 -1.20 29.71
C GLN A 1065 32.08 -1.97 29.17
N LEU A 1066 31.00 -1.98 29.94
CA LEU A 1066 29.73 -2.60 29.58
C LEU A 1066 28.75 -1.54 29.06
N ALA A 1067 27.70 -2.00 28.36
CA ALA A 1067 26.62 -1.11 27.97
C ALA A 1067 25.99 -0.45 29.22
N GLY A 1068 25.79 0.87 29.18
CA GLY A 1068 25.21 1.62 30.30
C GLY A 1068 26.22 2.11 31.36
N SER A 1069 27.53 1.88 31.17
CA SER A 1069 28.56 2.54 31.97
C SER A 1069 28.50 4.06 31.78
N HIS A 1070 28.11 4.79 32.83
CA HIS A 1070 28.03 6.26 32.85
C HIS A 1070 28.80 6.87 34.03
N LEU A 1071 29.35 6.03 34.92
CA LEU A 1071 30.18 6.43 36.05
C LEU A 1071 31.65 6.15 35.72
N ASP A 1072 32.51 7.13 35.94
CA ASP A 1072 33.95 6.98 35.83
C ASP A 1072 34.48 6.33 37.11
N MET A 1073 34.82 5.04 37.01
CA MET A 1073 35.35 4.25 38.12
C MET A 1073 36.86 4.06 37.95
N ASP A 1074 37.64 4.70 38.82
CA ASP A 1074 39.10 4.70 38.72
C ASP A 1074 39.81 3.85 39.78
N ASN A 1075 39.13 3.60 40.92
CA ASN A 1075 39.74 2.92 42.07
C ASN A 1075 39.01 1.61 42.41
N PRO A 1076 39.59 0.43 42.07
CA PRO A 1076 39.02 -0.88 42.36
C PRO A 1076 38.76 -1.14 43.85
N ALA A 1077 39.65 -0.68 44.74
CA ALA A 1077 39.50 -0.88 46.18
C ALA A 1077 38.35 -0.04 46.75
N LEU A 1078 38.21 1.20 46.29
CA LEU A 1078 37.11 2.10 46.65
C LEU A 1078 35.75 1.52 46.22
N GLU A 1079 35.63 1.12 44.96
CA GLU A 1079 34.36 0.60 44.42
C GLU A 1079 33.99 -0.75 45.02
N TYR A 1080 34.97 -1.59 45.34
CA TYR A 1080 34.76 -2.81 46.13
C TYR A 1080 34.18 -2.49 47.52
N VAL A 1081 34.79 -1.56 48.27
CA VAL A 1081 34.32 -1.18 49.61
C VAL A 1081 32.92 -0.58 49.55
N LYS A 1082 32.65 0.33 48.61
CA LYS A 1082 31.33 0.93 48.39
C LYS A 1082 30.27 -0.15 48.11
N SER A 1083 30.56 -1.05 47.18
CA SER A 1083 29.62 -2.10 46.76
C SER A 1083 29.30 -3.09 47.89
N VAL A 1084 30.32 -3.59 48.60
CA VAL A 1084 30.11 -4.52 49.72
C VAL A 1084 29.33 -3.85 50.85
N CYS A 1085 29.70 -2.63 51.24
CA CYS A 1085 29.01 -1.92 52.32
C CYS A 1085 27.57 -1.54 51.95
N ALA A 1086 27.30 -1.22 50.67
CA ALA A 1086 25.94 -0.96 50.19
C ALA A 1086 25.05 -2.21 50.36
N VAL A 1087 25.55 -3.40 50.01
CA VAL A 1087 24.81 -4.66 50.16
C VAL A 1087 24.60 -5.03 51.64
N LEU A 1088 25.64 -4.88 52.48
CA LEU A 1088 25.51 -5.15 53.92
C LEU A 1088 24.57 -4.16 54.60
N GLY A 1089 24.57 -2.90 54.16
CA GLY A 1089 23.72 -1.83 54.68
C GLY A 1089 22.24 -1.96 54.33
N LEU A 1090 21.84 -2.90 53.46
CA LEU A 1090 20.43 -3.23 53.22
C LEU A 1090 19.76 -3.80 54.48
N ASP A 1091 20.53 -4.38 55.40
CA ASP A 1091 20.02 -4.80 56.70
C ASP A 1091 20.16 -3.65 57.71
N SER A 1092 19.06 -2.95 57.94
CA SER A 1092 19.00 -1.83 58.90
C SER A 1092 19.42 -2.21 60.32
N ARG A 1093 19.44 -3.50 60.65
CA ARG A 1093 19.78 -3.99 62.00
C ARG A 1093 21.28 -3.98 62.28
N VAL A 1094 22.13 -3.95 61.25
CA VAL A 1094 23.59 -3.91 61.34
C VAL A 1094 24.19 -2.62 60.75
N GLU A 1095 23.36 -1.61 60.50
CA GLU A 1095 23.77 -0.39 59.82
C GLU A 1095 24.92 0.33 60.54
N ASP A 1096 24.90 0.37 61.87
CA ASP A 1096 25.94 1.02 62.66
C ASP A 1096 27.29 0.28 62.56
N GLU A 1097 27.28 -1.05 62.64
CA GLU A 1097 28.48 -1.87 62.44
C GLU A 1097 29.03 -1.72 61.01
N VAL A 1098 28.15 -1.65 60.01
CA VAL A 1098 28.54 -1.44 58.60
C VAL A 1098 29.12 -0.03 58.39
N ARG A 1099 28.59 1.01 59.04
CA ARG A 1099 29.17 2.37 58.98
C ARG A 1099 30.57 2.42 59.57
N ILE A 1100 30.79 1.77 60.72
CA ILE A 1100 32.13 1.66 61.34
C ILE A 1100 33.07 0.90 60.41
N LEU A 1101 32.64 -0.24 59.87
CA LEU A 1101 33.40 -1.02 58.91
C LEU A 1101 33.79 -0.20 57.67
N LYS A 1102 32.82 0.53 57.09
CA LYS A 1102 33.04 1.39 55.92
C LYS A 1102 34.08 2.46 56.23
N ARG A 1103 33.99 3.14 57.38
CA ARG A 1103 34.99 4.12 57.81
C ARG A 1103 36.38 3.50 57.91
N SER A 1104 36.52 2.41 58.66
CA SER A 1104 37.82 1.75 58.86
C SER A 1104 38.41 1.19 57.56
N ALA A 1105 37.57 0.69 56.64
CA ALA A 1105 38.03 0.21 55.34
C ALA A 1105 38.48 1.37 54.41
N LEU A 1106 37.78 2.51 54.43
CA LEU A 1106 38.12 3.69 53.62
C LEU A 1106 39.40 4.39 54.10
N GLU A 1107 39.75 4.31 55.39
CA GLU A 1107 41.03 4.81 55.92
C GLU A 1107 42.25 4.15 55.25
N PHE A 1108 42.11 2.92 54.73
CA PHE A 1108 43.15 2.24 53.96
C PHE A 1108 43.17 2.59 52.47
N VAL A 1109 42.10 3.20 51.95
CA VAL A 1109 41.97 3.58 50.53
C VAL A 1109 42.34 5.05 50.30
N GLY A 1110 42.13 5.90 51.31
CA GLY A 1110 42.40 7.35 51.26
C GLY A 1110 43.77 7.78 51.77
N ASN A 1111 44.69 6.84 52.01
CA ASN A 1111 46.10 7.12 52.31
C ASN A 1111 46.97 6.88 51.09
#